data_AF-A0A9P7MLX4-F1
#
_entry.id   AF-A0A9P7MLX4-F1
#
_cell.length_a   1.000
_cell.length_b   1.000
_cell.length_c   1.000
_cell.angle_alpha   90.00
_cell.angle_beta   90.00
_cell.angle_gamma   90.00
#
_symmetry.space_group_name_H-M   'P 1'
#
loop_
_entity.id
_entity.type
_entity.pdbx_description
1 polymer ?
#
loop_
_entity_poly.entity_id
_entity_poly.type
_entity_poly.pdbx_seq_one_letter_code
_entity_poly.pdbx_strand_id
1 'polypeptide(L)'
;MATLESLKEKLRHTAAPEASHKRPLSDSEYSVGFAILTGNSTTQSAYPGFIIPQLTELLTPLAETGHPISVLDIGPGPQSVLGGLPWHLRCSISKYTAYEPNVSFAKTLQDTFLFADRKQESASPLPRLENPPDIRQRPFVVDGDSTYEEDVEKFDIVLFCHSMYGMSPKEKFIERALGMLVERTDHKALVVVFHRQEALRLGGLVCHRTATSPTRTVRVRNYDDVLDQFASFIAGFTLGDDANVKAREDLRKAWRIVCRDLGRCENGQQGEDGALVFGAPQVMVAFAKHAATALQKLLAQVPVRNSGEEVKNRQARRHQAACVVRPIDLGQVQQCVEWALRHGTGLTVLGGGHSGHCLWPNVVAVDMSNFDQVHVVESEADDESAEGASSGFLVVAGAGCTNGDIVRHTLAAGLTVPLGARPSVGAGLWLQGGIGHLARRHGLACDAIVGAVVVSVATPGSVLCVGNVPKKHRPIGSVVADNEAHLLWALQGAGTNVGIVASVVFRAYAAPTFSVRNWVLPLSEGLDARRQLGHLDELTASESESTAESSPSYSAGAYIYCEQDKLCLGVTLVDSDNNKTHTTELAPTALTKLREAFGDEHEHETVDSVGLFETEMYVSTLHGGHGGGKTSSFKRCLFLPRIGDANTVETLIGAVKARPSPLCYFHLLPGGGAVRQVAPHATAFGCRNWAFACVITGVWLRDQDGTEVSRAAIRWVYKVVEDLLPFSCGAYGADLGPDPRDAALAAVAFGANRPRLARIKHEFDPHHVLAFACPLPIVAPTAQPSLVILVTGESCAGKDYCADIWVSTLAACLDKSVTVRAVSISDKTKREYAAATGAHLDRLLGDRRYKELHRDAMTVFFNGQLCQRPQLRKEHFETVLAENMDCHVLLITGMREEAPVATLSHLAPKSRLLEVRVQAARQTRRARRGDDIEMDETRMKNGKEDGPGPALVPEASKPDWQPCFIFANESSGSEAAQEFAQRNLLSFFHNDLQRLARLIRPVPDFPRSEIMFRHVLDIAQQPGGLDLCTSLLQAHFTGDWSTIDVVACCEFGGFVFAPALALRVGVPMALIRQGGKLPPPTVSVTTCSSHISAAVSRELGEKRIEIGRGVIPTGASVVVVDNVLASGTTLCAVLELLREAGVDADNVGVMVVAEFPTHRGREELRQRGFGRVKVQSLLILDGV
;
A
#
# COMPACT_ATOMS: atom_id res chain seq x y z
N MET A 1 -27.93 9.15 -14.61
CA MET A 1 -28.79 8.64 -13.51
C MET A 1 -28.76 9.64 -12.36
N ALA A 2 -29.91 10.19 -11.98
CA ALA A 2 -30.05 11.16 -10.87
C ALA A 2 -29.76 10.53 -9.50
N THR A 3 -29.30 11.34 -8.55
CA THR A 3 -29.15 10.93 -7.14
C THR A 3 -30.45 11.11 -6.37
N LEU A 4 -30.60 10.42 -5.24
CA LEU A 4 -31.75 10.60 -4.34
C LEU A 4 -31.90 12.04 -3.83
N GLU A 5 -30.80 12.79 -3.66
CA GLU A 5 -30.88 14.19 -3.26
C GLU A 5 -31.44 15.06 -4.40
N SER A 6 -30.97 14.86 -5.63
CA SER A 6 -31.53 15.55 -6.80
C SER A 6 -33.02 15.23 -7.00
N LEU A 7 -33.40 13.97 -6.74
CA LEU A 7 -34.81 13.56 -6.72
C LEU A 7 -35.58 14.30 -5.62
N LYS A 8 -35.07 14.31 -4.39
CA LYS A 8 -35.69 15.01 -3.24
C LYS A 8 -35.90 16.49 -3.49
N GLU A 9 -34.89 17.20 -4.01
CA GLU A 9 -34.99 18.61 -4.36
C GLU A 9 -36.09 18.84 -5.40
N LYS A 10 -36.14 18.01 -6.45
CA LYS A 10 -37.16 18.14 -7.50
C LYS A 10 -38.56 17.83 -6.99
N LEU A 11 -38.74 16.77 -6.19
CA LEU A 11 -40.02 16.44 -5.56
C LEU A 11 -40.53 17.57 -4.66
N ARG A 12 -39.64 18.13 -3.84
CA ARG A 12 -39.95 19.27 -2.95
C ARG A 12 -40.32 20.53 -3.72
N HIS A 13 -39.63 20.80 -4.83
CA HIS A 13 -39.93 21.92 -5.71
C HIS A 13 -41.30 21.76 -6.39
N THR A 14 -41.63 20.56 -6.88
CA THR A 14 -42.94 20.29 -7.47
C THR A 14 -44.09 20.48 -6.48
N ALA A 15 -43.84 20.24 -5.19
CA ALA A 15 -44.78 20.43 -4.09
C ALA A 15 -44.76 21.85 -3.47
N ALA A 16 -44.13 22.82 -4.13
CA ALA A 16 -44.12 24.22 -3.68
C ALA A 16 -45.53 24.87 -3.67
N PRO A 17 -46.42 24.61 -4.64
CA PRO A 17 -47.78 25.18 -4.65
C PRO A 17 -48.64 24.74 -3.46
N GLU A 18 -48.45 23.54 -2.91
CA GLU A 18 -49.24 22.99 -1.80
C GLU A 18 -48.55 23.12 -0.43
N ALA A 19 -47.63 24.08 -0.25
CA ALA A 19 -46.79 24.19 0.95
C ALA A 19 -47.56 24.31 2.28
N SER A 20 -48.77 24.90 2.28
CA SER A 20 -49.62 25.10 3.46
C SER A 20 -50.25 23.82 4.01
N HIS A 21 -50.25 22.72 3.26
CA HIS A 21 -50.95 21.48 3.63
C HIS A 21 -49.99 20.31 3.92
N LYS A 22 -48.70 20.56 4.13
CA LYS A 22 -47.70 19.51 4.36
C LYS A 22 -47.81 18.97 5.78
N ARG A 23 -47.90 17.64 5.93
CA ARG A 23 -47.78 16.93 7.22
C ARG A 23 -46.57 15.99 7.23
N PRO A 24 -45.91 15.80 8.39
CA PRO A 24 -44.92 14.74 8.57
C PRO A 24 -45.51 13.36 8.26
N LEU A 25 -44.65 12.43 7.88
CA LEU A 25 -45.02 11.03 7.69
C LEU A 25 -45.41 10.41 9.04
N SER A 26 -46.45 9.59 9.06
CA SER A 26 -46.74 8.71 10.20
C SER A 26 -45.68 7.60 10.32
N ASP A 27 -45.61 6.95 11.48
CA ASP A 27 -44.69 5.82 11.72
C ASP A 27 -44.85 4.70 10.67
N SER A 28 -46.09 4.40 10.27
CA SER A 28 -46.40 3.40 9.25
C SER A 28 -45.90 3.82 7.86
N GLU A 29 -46.19 5.06 7.45
CA GLU A 29 -45.75 5.59 6.15
C GLU A 29 -44.22 5.65 6.06
N TYR A 30 -43.54 6.07 7.14
CA TYR A 30 -42.09 6.07 7.22
C TYR A 30 -41.53 4.65 7.11
N SER A 31 -42.12 3.68 7.80
CA SER A 31 -41.67 2.28 7.80
C SER A 31 -41.75 1.64 6.41
N VAL A 32 -42.85 1.89 5.69
CA VAL A 32 -43.04 1.40 4.32
C VAL A 32 -42.01 2.03 3.37
N GLY A 33 -41.83 3.35 3.43
CA GLY A 33 -40.83 4.06 2.62
C GLY A 33 -39.40 3.61 2.92
N PHE A 34 -39.09 3.38 4.19
CA PHE A 34 -37.80 2.87 4.63
C PHE A 34 -37.53 1.46 4.09
N ALA A 35 -38.52 0.57 4.11
CA ALA A 35 -38.41 -0.78 3.56
C ALA A 35 -38.15 -0.77 2.05
N ILE A 36 -38.84 0.11 1.30
CA ILE A 36 -38.59 0.31 -0.15
C ILE A 36 -37.14 0.78 -0.38
N LEU A 37 -36.65 1.71 0.45
CA LEU A 37 -35.32 2.28 0.33
C LEU A 37 -34.20 1.26 0.64
N THR A 38 -34.39 0.38 1.62
CA THR A 38 -33.39 -0.62 2.02
C THR A 38 -33.42 -1.89 1.17
N GLY A 39 -34.48 -2.09 0.39
CA GLY A 39 -34.75 -3.31 -0.36
C GLY A 39 -35.21 -4.43 0.58
N ASN A 40 -36.25 -5.18 0.21
CA ASN A 40 -36.78 -6.29 1.00
C ASN A 40 -35.82 -7.50 1.16
N SER A 41 -34.55 -7.38 0.74
CA SER A 41 -33.50 -8.40 0.92
C SER A 41 -32.23 -7.80 1.53
N THR A 42 -31.71 -8.48 2.54
CA THR A 42 -30.53 -8.09 3.34
C THR A 42 -29.23 -7.94 2.53
N THR A 43 -29.17 -8.50 1.32
CA THR A 43 -28.02 -8.44 0.41
C THR A 43 -27.90 -7.14 -0.40
N GLN A 44 -28.96 -6.31 -0.46
CA GLN A 44 -28.93 -5.02 -1.17
C GLN A 44 -28.67 -3.81 -0.26
N SER A 45 -28.62 -4.01 1.06
CA SER A 45 -28.35 -2.92 2.00
C SER A 45 -26.90 -2.41 1.88
N ALA A 46 -26.69 -1.11 2.08
CA ALA A 46 -25.35 -0.49 2.08
C ALA A 46 -24.46 -0.99 3.23
N TYR A 47 -25.05 -1.69 4.21
CA TYR A 47 -24.40 -2.02 5.47
C TYR A 47 -23.32 -3.11 5.31
N PRO A 48 -23.60 -4.34 4.84
CA PRO A 48 -22.58 -5.39 4.78
C PRO A 48 -21.39 -5.06 3.86
N GLY A 49 -21.65 -4.41 2.72
CA GLY A 49 -20.63 -4.19 1.69
C GLY A 49 -19.88 -2.86 1.77
N PHE A 50 -20.19 -1.98 2.74
CA PHE A 50 -19.47 -0.70 2.89
C PHE A 50 -19.40 -0.26 4.35
N ILE A 51 -20.54 -0.06 5.04
CA ILE A 51 -20.53 0.48 6.40
C ILE A 51 -19.87 -0.47 7.40
N ILE A 52 -20.21 -1.77 7.37
CA ILE A 52 -19.69 -2.75 8.33
C ILE A 52 -18.16 -2.90 8.25
N PRO A 53 -17.53 -3.06 7.06
CA PRO A 53 -16.07 -3.09 6.96
C PRO A 53 -15.41 -1.83 7.50
N GLN A 54 -15.95 -0.65 7.16
CA GLN A 54 -15.37 0.63 7.59
C GLN A 54 -15.54 0.85 9.10
N LEU A 55 -16.69 0.48 9.66
CA LEU A 55 -16.95 0.55 11.09
C LEU A 55 -16.11 -0.46 11.86
N THR A 56 -15.91 -1.67 11.33
CA THR A 56 -15.03 -2.69 11.92
C THR A 56 -13.62 -2.14 12.06
N GLU A 57 -13.04 -1.61 10.99
CA GLU A 57 -11.69 -1.04 11.01
C GLU A 57 -11.56 0.13 11.98
N LEU A 58 -12.60 0.97 12.10
CA LEU A 58 -12.63 2.10 13.02
C LEU A 58 -12.70 1.66 14.49
N LEU A 59 -13.40 0.56 14.78
CA LEU A 59 -13.66 0.10 16.15
C LEU A 59 -12.65 -0.95 16.67
N THR A 60 -11.91 -1.63 15.79
CA THR A 60 -10.89 -2.61 16.19
C THR A 60 -9.90 -2.08 17.22
N PRO A 61 -9.28 -0.89 17.06
CA PRO A 61 -8.33 -0.38 18.05
C PRO A 61 -8.97 -0.14 19.42
N LEU A 62 -10.26 0.20 19.47
CA LEU A 62 -11.00 0.39 20.73
C LEU A 62 -11.21 -0.94 21.44
N ALA A 63 -11.60 -1.99 20.72
CA ALA A 63 -11.82 -3.31 21.29
C ALA A 63 -10.53 -3.98 21.76
N GLU A 64 -9.40 -3.71 21.10
CA GLU A 64 -8.07 -4.24 21.47
C GLU A 64 -7.56 -3.72 22.83
N THR A 65 -8.09 -2.61 23.35
CA THR A 65 -7.79 -2.13 24.71
C THR A 65 -8.29 -3.08 25.80
N GLY A 66 -9.23 -3.97 25.47
CA GLY A 66 -9.89 -4.87 26.42
C GLY A 66 -10.89 -4.17 27.34
N HIS A 67 -11.14 -2.87 27.16
CA HIS A 67 -12.13 -2.13 27.94
C HIS A 67 -13.57 -2.37 27.44
N PRO A 68 -14.57 -2.41 28.35
CA PRO A 68 -15.97 -2.46 27.95
C PRO A 68 -16.37 -1.17 27.23
N ILE A 69 -17.02 -1.32 26.07
CA ILE A 69 -17.44 -0.22 25.20
C ILE A 69 -18.91 0.11 25.43
N SER A 70 -19.19 1.39 25.66
CA SER A 70 -20.56 1.93 25.72
C SER A 70 -20.96 2.63 24.41
N VAL A 71 -22.15 2.32 23.91
CA VAL A 71 -22.64 2.83 22.62
C VAL A 71 -24.01 3.50 22.73
N LEU A 72 -24.12 4.66 22.10
CA LEU A 72 -25.37 5.37 21.84
C LEU A 72 -25.72 5.30 20.34
N ASP A 73 -26.88 4.78 19.99
CA ASP A 73 -27.35 4.58 18.62
C ASP A 73 -28.54 5.51 18.32
N ILE A 74 -28.38 6.47 17.42
CA ILE A 74 -29.38 7.50 17.12
C ILE A 74 -30.06 7.17 15.79
N GLY A 75 -31.36 6.85 15.86
CA GLY A 75 -32.18 6.42 14.74
C GLY A 75 -31.71 5.10 14.10
N PRO A 76 -31.50 4.01 14.85
CA PRO A 76 -31.06 2.72 14.29
C PRO A 76 -32.05 2.09 13.31
N GLY A 77 -33.34 2.46 13.36
CA GLY A 77 -34.40 1.75 12.67
C GLY A 77 -34.71 0.39 13.32
N PRO A 78 -35.23 -0.59 12.57
CA PRO A 78 -35.69 -1.86 13.14
C PRO A 78 -34.55 -2.79 13.62
N GLN A 79 -33.30 -2.54 13.22
CA GLN A 79 -32.12 -3.33 13.58
C GLN A 79 -30.89 -2.43 13.72
N SER A 80 -30.08 -2.65 14.75
CA SER A 80 -28.80 -1.92 14.92
C SER A 80 -27.75 -2.41 13.92
N VAL A 81 -26.99 -1.47 13.36
CA VAL A 81 -25.82 -1.76 12.51
C VAL A 81 -24.75 -2.60 13.25
N LEU A 82 -24.68 -2.49 14.58
CA LEU A 82 -23.71 -3.19 15.40
C LEU A 82 -23.87 -4.73 15.34
N GLY A 83 -25.08 -5.22 15.07
CA GLY A 83 -25.33 -6.66 14.94
C GLY A 83 -24.58 -7.32 13.78
N GLY A 84 -24.19 -6.54 12.77
CA GLY A 84 -23.40 -7.00 11.61
C GLY A 84 -21.89 -7.02 11.83
N LEU A 85 -21.39 -6.51 12.96
CA LEU A 85 -19.95 -6.50 13.26
C LEU A 85 -19.40 -7.91 13.53
N PRO A 86 -18.08 -8.15 13.35
CA PRO A 86 -17.44 -9.38 13.80
C PRO A 86 -17.69 -9.68 15.28
N TRP A 87 -17.73 -10.98 15.60
CA TRP A 87 -18.06 -11.47 16.94
C TRP A 87 -17.23 -10.82 18.06
N HIS A 88 -15.91 -10.68 17.89
CA HIS A 88 -15.05 -10.11 18.93
C HIS A 88 -15.39 -8.64 19.24
N LEU A 89 -15.76 -7.83 18.25
CA LEU A 89 -16.22 -6.45 18.47
C LEU A 89 -17.57 -6.42 19.17
N ARG A 90 -18.51 -7.28 18.77
CA ARG A 90 -19.80 -7.41 19.45
C ARG A 90 -19.63 -7.77 20.92
N CYS A 91 -18.66 -8.64 21.26
CA CYS A 91 -18.33 -9.00 22.63
C CYS A 91 -17.69 -7.87 23.44
N SER A 92 -17.09 -6.86 22.80
CA SER A 92 -16.50 -5.71 23.50
C SER A 92 -17.54 -4.68 23.97
N ILE A 93 -18.75 -4.71 23.41
CA ILE A 93 -19.83 -3.78 23.75
C ILE A 93 -20.58 -4.28 24.97
N SER A 94 -20.51 -3.53 26.07
CA SER A 94 -21.14 -3.88 27.35
C SER A 94 -22.38 -3.06 27.66
N LYS A 95 -22.56 -1.90 27.01
CA LYS A 95 -23.70 -1.01 27.21
C LYS A 95 -24.23 -0.48 25.89
N TYR A 96 -25.55 -0.53 25.71
CA TYR A 96 -26.23 -0.07 24.51
C TYR A 96 -27.47 0.77 24.86
N THR A 97 -27.51 1.98 24.33
CA THR A 97 -28.64 2.91 24.43
C THR A 97 -29.04 3.35 23.02
N ALA A 98 -30.33 3.50 22.75
CA ALA A 98 -30.81 3.95 21.44
C ALA A 98 -31.89 5.04 21.55
N TYR A 99 -31.88 6.02 20.64
CA TYR A 99 -33.00 6.94 20.40
C TYR A 99 -33.70 6.54 19.10
N GLU A 100 -34.90 5.94 19.20
CA GLU A 100 -35.70 5.54 18.04
C GLU A 100 -37.12 6.09 18.18
N PRO A 101 -37.48 7.17 17.46
CA PRO A 101 -38.79 7.80 17.60
C PRO A 101 -39.93 6.98 16.99
N ASN A 102 -39.65 6.08 16.03
CA ASN A 102 -40.70 5.25 15.42
C ASN A 102 -41.07 4.08 16.35
N VAL A 103 -42.31 4.04 16.79
CA VAL A 103 -42.79 3.08 17.81
C VAL A 103 -42.67 1.64 17.30
N SER A 104 -42.92 1.41 16.00
CA SER A 104 -42.83 0.07 15.41
C SER A 104 -41.38 -0.42 15.37
N PHE A 105 -40.43 0.45 15.00
CA PHE A 105 -39.01 0.12 14.96
C PHE A 105 -38.42 -0.08 16.35
N ALA A 106 -38.75 0.78 17.32
CA ALA A 106 -38.31 0.62 18.69
C ALA A 106 -38.76 -0.72 19.28
N LYS A 107 -40.01 -1.13 19.01
CA LYS A 107 -40.53 -2.45 19.42
C LYS A 107 -39.79 -3.59 18.73
N THR A 108 -39.60 -3.55 17.41
CA THR A 108 -38.84 -4.57 16.68
C THR A 108 -37.39 -4.68 17.17
N LEU A 109 -36.75 -3.56 17.46
CA LEU A 109 -35.40 -3.52 18.01
C LEU A 109 -35.35 -4.18 19.40
N GLN A 110 -36.30 -3.86 20.29
CA GLN A 110 -36.43 -4.49 21.61
C GLN A 110 -36.64 -6.01 21.50
N ASP A 111 -37.55 -6.45 20.63
CA ASP A 111 -37.85 -7.86 20.39
C ASP A 111 -36.59 -8.61 19.88
N THR A 112 -35.81 -7.99 19.00
CA THR A 112 -34.57 -8.59 18.46
C THR A 112 -33.55 -8.91 19.56
N PHE A 113 -33.46 -8.09 20.61
CA PHE A 113 -32.57 -8.37 21.76
C PHE A 113 -33.17 -9.38 22.76
N LEU A 114 -34.49 -9.51 22.85
CA LEU A 114 -35.18 -10.41 23.78
C LEU A 114 -35.28 -11.86 23.27
N PHE A 115 -35.49 -12.05 21.96
CA PHE A 115 -35.74 -13.36 21.34
C PHE A 115 -34.48 -14.05 20.79
N ALA A 116 -33.29 -13.52 21.05
CA ALA A 116 -32.05 -14.24 20.77
C ALA A 116 -31.99 -15.53 21.60
N ASP A 117 -31.97 -16.69 20.93
CA ASP A 117 -32.08 -18.00 21.57
C ASP A 117 -30.97 -18.21 22.62
N ARG A 118 -31.34 -18.31 23.90
CA ARG A 118 -30.40 -18.46 25.03
C ARG A 118 -29.54 -19.72 24.93
N LYS A 119 -29.87 -20.67 24.05
CA LYS A 119 -29.10 -21.90 23.82
C LYS A 119 -28.00 -21.77 22.75
N GLN A 120 -27.99 -20.70 21.96
CA GLN A 120 -26.93 -20.38 21.00
C GLN A 120 -26.43 -18.96 21.27
N GLU A 121 -25.37 -18.80 22.06
CA GLU A 121 -24.76 -17.49 22.35
C GLU A 121 -24.45 -16.67 21.09
N SER A 122 -24.22 -17.33 19.95
CA SER A 122 -24.01 -16.71 18.64
C SER A 122 -25.19 -15.89 18.09
N ALA A 123 -26.42 -16.08 18.60
CA ALA A 123 -27.63 -15.48 18.06
C ALA A 123 -27.93 -14.04 18.55
N SER A 124 -27.40 -13.61 19.71
CA SER A 124 -27.66 -12.27 20.26
C SER A 124 -26.84 -11.19 19.54
N PRO A 125 -27.43 -10.09 19.03
CA PRO A 125 -26.70 -9.02 18.35
C PRO A 125 -25.53 -8.46 19.16
N LEU A 126 -25.70 -8.34 20.48
CA LEU A 126 -24.67 -7.89 21.42
C LEU A 126 -24.63 -8.86 22.61
N PRO A 127 -23.70 -9.85 22.61
CA PRO A 127 -23.77 -11.00 23.52
C PRO A 127 -23.31 -10.70 24.96
N ARG A 128 -22.60 -9.59 25.21
CA ARG A 128 -22.01 -9.26 26.52
C ARG A 128 -22.56 -7.97 27.15
N LEU A 129 -23.81 -7.62 26.83
CA LEU A 129 -24.48 -6.50 27.50
C LEU A 129 -24.62 -6.77 29.00
N GLU A 130 -24.19 -5.82 29.83
CA GLU A 130 -24.29 -5.90 31.29
C GLU A 130 -25.74 -5.72 31.78
N ASN A 131 -26.52 -4.92 31.04
CA ASN A 131 -27.92 -4.62 31.31
C ASN A 131 -28.75 -4.78 30.03
N PRO A 132 -30.08 -4.96 30.13
CA PRO A 132 -30.97 -4.89 28.96
C PRO A 132 -30.76 -3.56 28.19
N PRO A 133 -30.89 -3.57 26.85
CA PRO A 133 -30.72 -2.36 26.04
C PRO A 133 -31.72 -1.27 26.44
N ASP A 134 -31.26 -0.03 26.58
CA ASP A 134 -32.10 1.15 26.87
C ASP A 134 -32.59 1.78 25.56
N ILE A 135 -33.82 1.44 25.14
CA ILE A 135 -34.43 1.95 23.90
C ILE A 135 -35.41 3.09 24.23
N ARG A 136 -35.02 4.31 23.91
CA ARG A 136 -35.78 5.54 24.16
C ARG A 136 -36.67 5.86 22.96
N GLN A 137 -37.99 5.73 23.15
CA GLN A 137 -39.02 6.05 22.14
C GLN A 137 -39.26 7.56 22.00
N ARG A 138 -38.20 8.31 21.70
CA ARG A 138 -38.24 9.77 21.53
C ARG A 138 -37.14 10.21 20.55
N PRO A 139 -37.30 11.34 19.85
CA PRO A 139 -36.24 11.86 18.98
C PRO A 139 -35.06 12.38 19.81
N PHE A 140 -33.87 12.34 19.21
CA PHE A 140 -32.70 13.04 19.73
C PHE A 140 -32.80 14.53 19.36
N VAL A 141 -32.87 15.42 20.34
CA VAL A 141 -33.11 16.88 20.16
C VAL A 141 -31.86 17.70 20.52
N VAL A 142 -31.80 19.00 20.19
CA VAL A 142 -30.72 19.94 20.63
C VAL A 142 -31.35 20.97 21.56
N ASP A 143 -30.65 21.34 22.64
CA ASP A 143 -31.21 22.09 23.77
C ASP A 143 -31.89 23.41 23.37
N GLY A 144 -33.12 23.55 23.84
CA GLY A 144 -34.12 24.56 23.45
C GLY A 144 -35.56 24.14 23.78
N ASP A 145 -35.81 22.83 23.95
CA ASP A 145 -37.15 22.25 24.21
C ASP A 145 -37.24 21.34 25.46
N SER A 146 -36.15 21.13 26.22
CA SER A 146 -36.15 20.24 27.40
C SER A 146 -36.02 21.05 28.70
N THR A 147 -37.08 21.04 29.51
CA THR A 147 -37.14 21.61 30.87
C THR A 147 -36.46 20.74 31.95
N TYR A 148 -35.59 19.80 31.57
CA TYR A 148 -34.92 18.91 32.50
C TYR A 148 -33.41 18.94 32.27
N GLU A 149 -32.67 19.51 33.23
CA GLU A 149 -31.23 19.28 33.41
C GLU A 149 -31.04 17.82 33.88
N GLU A 150 -31.05 16.86 32.94
CA GLU A 150 -30.61 15.49 33.21
C GLU A 150 -29.08 15.42 33.05
N ASP A 151 -28.40 14.79 34.02
CA ASP A 151 -26.99 14.42 33.92
C ASP A 151 -26.72 13.73 32.58
N VAL A 152 -25.99 14.41 31.69
CA VAL A 152 -25.78 13.94 30.31
C VAL A 152 -24.85 12.72 30.33
N GLU A 153 -25.47 11.55 30.30
CA GLU A 153 -24.84 10.24 30.19
C GLU A 153 -23.76 10.24 29.09
N LYS A 154 -22.59 9.65 29.41
CA LYS A 154 -21.43 9.62 28.52
C LYS A 154 -21.26 8.26 27.85
N PHE A 155 -20.76 8.27 26.61
CA PHE A 155 -20.57 7.09 25.78
C PHE A 155 -19.19 7.07 25.11
N ASP A 156 -18.64 5.89 24.84
CA ASP A 156 -17.41 5.74 24.06
C ASP A 156 -17.68 5.91 22.57
N ILE A 157 -18.87 5.51 22.10
CA ILE A 157 -19.30 5.62 20.70
C ILE A 157 -20.71 6.22 20.62
N VAL A 158 -20.90 7.19 19.72
CA VAL A 158 -22.24 7.67 19.33
C VAL A 158 -22.42 7.49 17.82
N LEU A 159 -23.48 6.81 17.40
CA LEU A 159 -23.78 6.54 15.99
C LEU A 159 -25.00 7.36 15.54
N PHE A 160 -24.86 8.10 14.45
CA PHE A 160 -26.00 8.67 13.72
C PHE A 160 -26.33 7.77 12.53
N CYS A 161 -27.40 7.00 12.68
CA CYS A 161 -27.89 6.08 11.69
C CYS A 161 -28.83 6.78 10.70
N HIS A 162 -28.93 6.21 9.48
CA HIS A 162 -29.86 6.62 8.43
C HIS A 162 -29.90 8.13 8.09
N SER A 163 -28.75 8.78 7.90
CA SER A 163 -28.64 10.13 7.30
C SER A 163 -29.22 11.31 8.08
N MET A 164 -29.43 11.17 9.40
CA MET A 164 -29.87 12.27 10.26
C MET A 164 -31.14 12.98 9.72
N TYR A 165 -32.11 12.20 9.21
CA TYR A 165 -33.35 12.77 8.68
C TYR A 165 -34.09 13.58 9.74
N GLY A 166 -34.57 14.76 9.37
CA GLY A 166 -35.27 15.68 10.29
C GLY A 166 -34.36 16.52 11.20
N MET A 167 -33.03 16.30 11.17
CA MET A 167 -32.07 17.07 11.97
C MET A 167 -31.52 18.24 11.17
N SER A 168 -31.79 19.47 11.62
CA SER A 168 -31.29 20.68 10.99
C SER A 168 -31.12 21.81 12.02
N PRO A 169 -29.99 22.54 12.03
CA PRO A 169 -28.75 22.26 11.29
C PRO A 169 -28.02 21.02 11.86
N LYS A 170 -27.43 20.18 11.01
CA LYS A 170 -26.88 18.86 11.40
C LYS A 170 -25.68 18.97 12.34
N GLU A 171 -24.85 19.98 12.14
CA GLU A 171 -23.66 20.25 12.95
C GLU A 171 -23.97 20.38 14.44
N LYS A 172 -25.09 21.01 14.82
CA LYS A 172 -25.49 21.17 16.23
C LYS A 172 -25.81 19.85 16.92
N PHE A 173 -26.37 18.89 16.19
CA PHE A 173 -26.64 17.54 16.73
C PHE A 173 -25.34 16.78 16.95
N ILE A 174 -24.37 16.93 16.04
CA ILE A 174 -23.05 16.33 16.18
C ILE A 174 -22.28 16.98 17.34
N GLU A 175 -22.36 18.30 17.52
CA GLU A 175 -21.77 19.01 18.67
C GLU A 175 -22.34 18.51 20.00
N ARG A 176 -23.67 18.34 20.09
CA ARG A 176 -24.30 17.72 21.27
C ARG A 176 -23.73 16.32 21.50
N ALA A 177 -23.67 15.48 20.48
CA ALA A 177 -23.11 14.13 20.58
C ALA A 177 -21.63 14.11 20.98
N LEU A 178 -20.81 15.04 20.48
CA LEU A 178 -19.41 15.22 20.89
C LEU A 178 -19.32 15.55 22.39
N GLY A 179 -20.25 16.37 22.89
CA GLY A 179 -20.40 16.66 24.31
C GLY A 179 -20.78 15.42 25.15
N MET A 180 -21.32 14.37 24.55
CA MET A 180 -21.66 13.09 25.21
C MET A 180 -20.51 12.08 25.22
N LEU A 181 -19.36 12.39 24.61
CA LEU A 181 -18.23 11.46 24.60
C LEU A 181 -17.48 11.42 25.94
N VAL A 182 -17.10 10.21 26.37
CA VAL A 182 -16.21 9.99 27.52
C VAL A 182 -14.83 10.61 27.23
N GLU A 183 -14.18 11.15 28.27
CA GLU A 183 -12.79 11.59 28.19
C GLU A 183 -11.89 10.49 28.73
N ARG A 184 -11.02 9.96 27.88
CA ARG A 184 -10.06 8.93 28.25
C ARG A 184 -8.68 9.26 27.68
N THR A 185 -7.64 8.80 28.36
CA THR A 185 -6.24 9.05 28.02
C THR A 185 -5.65 7.94 27.15
N ASP A 186 -6.22 6.73 27.24
CA ASP A 186 -5.77 5.50 26.59
C ASP A 186 -6.39 5.28 25.20
N HIS A 187 -7.58 5.84 24.93
CA HIS A 187 -8.23 5.70 23.61
C HIS A 187 -9.21 6.84 23.27
N LYS A 188 -9.54 6.97 21.99
CA LYS A 188 -10.39 8.06 21.46
C LYS A 188 -11.85 7.62 21.35
N ALA A 189 -12.73 8.23 22.14
CA ALA A 189 -14.17 8.13 21.95
C ALA A 189 -14.61 8.84 20.65
N LEU A 190 -15.65 8.32 19.97
CA LEU A 190 -16.00 8.70 18.60
C LEU A 190 -17.49 8.96 18.40
N VAL A 191 -17.81 9.99 17.61
CA VAL A 191 -19.12 10.15 16.96
C VAL A 191 -18.99 9.70 15.51
N VAL A 192 -19.85 8.80 15.04
CA VAL A 192 -19.84 8.29 13.66
C VAL A 192 -21.18 8.61 12.98
N VAL A 193 -21.12 9.16 11.78
CA VAL A 193 -22.29 9.58 11.00
C VAL A 193 -22.35 8.82 9.70
N PHE A 194 -23.46 8.12 9.45
CA PHE A 194 -23.75 7.48 8.17
C PHE A 194 -24.72 8.36 7.37
N HIS A 195 -24.32 8.77 6.17
CA HIS A 195 -25.11 9.69 5.36
C HIS A 195 -25.16 9.31 3.88
N ARG A 196 -26.27 9.62 3.21
CA ARG A 196 -26.55 9.28 1.80
C ARG A 196 -26.26 10.41 0.80
N GLN A 197 -25.25 11.23 1.06
CA GLN A 197 -24.83 12.35 0.20
C GLN A 197 -23.38 12.18 -0.23
N GLU A 198 -23.00 12.79 -1.36
CA GLU A 198 -21.61 12.78 -1.84
C GLU A 198 -20.63 13.46 -0.86
N ALA A 199 -21.10 14.49 -0.15
CA ALA A 199 -20.35 15.14 0.91
C ALA A 199 -21.31 15.71 1.97
N LEU A 200 -20.98 15.52 3.25
CA LEU A 200 -21.75 16.07 4.38
C LEU A 200 -21.12 17.39 4.82
N ARG A 201 -21.89 18.48 4.73
CA ARG A 201 -21.46 19.83 5.14
C ARG A 201 -21.68 20.01 6.63
N LEU A 202 -20.63 20.32 7.39
CA LEU A 202 -20.66 20.33 8.86
C LEU A 202 -20.01 21.56 9.49
N GLY A 203 -20.13 22.72 8.84
CA GLY A 203 -19.90 24.02 9.49
C GLY A 203 -18.51 24.24 10.11
N GLY A 204 -17.46 23.56 9.65
CA GLY A 204 -16.09 23.69 10.18
C GLY A 204 -15.66 22.58 11.16
N LEU A 205 -16.50 21.58 11.42
CA LEU A 205 -16.08 20.38 12.15
C LEU A 205 -14.99 19.62 11.39
N VAL A 206 -13.92 19.23 12.09
CA VAL A 206 -12.82 18.45 11.52
C VAL A 206 -13.08 16.96 11.71
N CYS A 207 -13.04 16.19 10.63
CA CYS A 207 -13.21 14.74 10.72
C CYS A 207 -11.93 14.04 11.19
N HIS A 208 -12.11 13.00 12.00
CA HIS A 208 -11.08 12.03 12.35
C HIS A 208 -10.83 11.08 11.17
N ARG A 209 -11.91 10.59 10.55
CA ARG A 209 -11.86 9.68 9.39
C ARG A 209 -13.08 9.89 8.50
N THR A 210 -12.91 9.68 7.20
CA THR A 210 -14.02 9.69 6.22
C THR A 210 -13.85 8.53 5.24
N ALA A 211 -14.95 7.85 4.93
CA ALA A 211 -15.03 6.86 3.86
C ALA A 211 -16.22 7.19 2.97
N THR A 212 -16.09 6.98 1.65
CA THR A 212 -17.16 7.24 0.68
C THR A 212 -17.38 6.04 -0.23
N SER A 213 -18.59 5.93 -0.76
CA SER A 213 -18.97 4.94 -1.78
C SER A 213 -19.92 5.62 -2.79
N PRO A 214 -19.39 6.26 -3.86
CA PRO A 214 -20.16 7.13 -4.74
C PRO A 214 -21.05 6.39 -5.74
N THR A 215 -20.80 5.11 -6.02
CA THR A 215 -21.47 4.34 -7.09
C THR A 215 -22.71 3.59 -6.64
N ARG A 216 -23.05 3.63 -5.35
CA ARG A 216 -24.20 2.89 -4.81
C ARG A 216 -25.49 3.39 -5.42
N THR A 217 -26.43 2.47 -5.60
CA THR A 217 -27.73 2.74 -6.21
C THR A 217 -28.86 2.18 -5.36
N VAL A 218 -30.05 2.74 -5.53
CA VAL A 218 -31.31 2.22 -4.99
C VAL A 218 -32.21 1.86 -6.17
N ARG A 219 -32.78 0.66 -6.11
CA ARG A 219 -33.71 0.13 -7.12
C ARG A 219 -35.13 0.20 -6.55
N VAL A 220 -36.05 0.78 -7.30
CA VAL A 220 -37.45 0.96 -6.92
C VAL A 220 -38.33 0.37 -8.01
N ARG A 221 -39.35 -0.42 -7.64
CA ARG A 221 -40.31 -0.97 -8.61
C ARG A 221 -41.10 0.16 -9.25
N ASN A 222 -41.33 0.10 -10.56
CA ASN A 222 -42.03 1.16 -11.31
C ASN A 222 -43.57 1.01 -11.23
N TYR A 223 -44.11 0.75 -10.04
CA TYR A 223 -45.55 0.71 -9.79
C TYR A 223 -46.02 2.02 -9.16
N ASP A 224 -47.16 2.54 -9.59
CA ASP A 224 -47.67 3.85 -9.15
C ASP A 224 -47.82 3.95 -7.62
N ASP A 225 -48.31 2.88 -6.98
CA ASP A 225 -48.47 2.79 -5.52
C ASP A 225 -47.11 2.78 -4.79
N VAL A 226 -46.12 2.04 -5.30
CA VAL A 226 -44.76 2.01 -4.78
C VAL A 226 -44.09 3.38 -4.94
N LEU A 227 -44.26 4.03 -6.10
CA LEU A 227 -43.69 5.35 -6.37
C LEU A 227 -44.31 6.43 -5.49
N ASP A 228 -45.60 6.37 -5.18
CA ASP A 228 -46.25 7.31 -4.25
C ASP A 228 -45.63 7.24 -2.85
N GLN A 229 -45.44 6.01 -2.35
CA GLN A 229 -44.83 5.77 -1.04
C GLN A 229 -43.36 6.20 -1.02
N PHE A 230 -42.61 5.82 -2.06
CA PHE A 230 -41.21 6.18 -2.22
C PHE A 230 -41.00 7.69 -2.34
N ALA A 231 -41.78 8.38 -3.17
CA ALA A 231 -41.67 9.83 -3.36
C ALA A 231 -41.99 10.59 -2.07
N SER A 232 -43.05 10.19 -1.35
CA SER A 232 -43.41 10.78 -0.05
C SER A 232 -42.28 10.60 0.98
N PHE A 233 -41.69 9.42 1.02
CA PHE A 233 -40.55 9.12 1.89
C PHE A 233 -39.32 9.99 1.56
N ILE A 234 -38.94 10.07 0.28
CA ILE A 234 -37.79 10.87 -0.16
C ILE A 234 -38.04 12.37 0.06
N ALA A 235 -39.26 12.86 -0.19
CA ALA A 235 -39.64 14.25 0.09
C ALA A 235 -39.62 14.56 1.59
N GLY A 236 -39.97 13.58 2.43
CA GLY A 236 -40.02 13.65 3.89
C GLY A 236 -41.36 14.17 4.44
N PHE A 237 -42.40 14.21 3.63
CA PHE A 237 -43.74 14.63 4.02
C PHE A 237 -44.79 14.05 3.07
N THR A 238 -46.06 14.13 3.49
CA THR A 238 -47.22 13.92 2.64
C THR A 238 -48.20 15.10 2.81
N LEU A 239 -49.27 15.15 2.02
CA LEU A 239 -50.32 16.15 2.22
C LEU A 239 -51.27 15.71 3.34
N GLY A 240 -51.60 16.66 4.21
CA GLY A 240 -52.54 16.49 5.32
C GLY A 240 -53.97 16.24 4.85
N ASP A 241 -54.83 15.80 5.77
CA ASP A 241 -56.21 15.44 5.45
C ASP A 241 -57.06 16.63 5.04
N ASP A 242 -56.62 17.84 5.38
CA ASP A 242 -57.24 19.12 5.03
C ASP A 242 -57.06 19.48 3.54
N ALA A 243 -56.14 18.82 2.83
CA ALA A 243 -55.96 18.99 1.39
C ALA A 243 -57.06 18.26 0.61
N ASN A 244 -57.70 18.92 -0.35
CA ASN A 244 -58.70 18.28 -1.22
C ASN A 244 -58.09 17.07 -1.96
N VAL A 245 -58.87 15.99 -2.10
CA VAL A 245 -58.52 14.73 -2.78
C VAL A 245 -57.89 14.97 -4.15
N LYS A 246 -58.41 15.94 -4.92
CA LYS A 246 -57.86 16.30 -6.23
C LYS A 246 -56.41 16.79 -6.16
N ALA A 247 -56.08 17.66 -5.20
CA ALA A 247 -54.71 18.17 -5.03
C ALA A 247 -53.73 17.06 -4.62
N ARG A 248 -54.18 16.11 -3.78
CA ARG A 248 -53.39 14.91 -3.42
C ARG A 248 -53.07 14.04 -4.63
N GLU A 249 -54.07 13.79 -5.48
CA GLU A 249 -53.89 12.98 -6.68
C GLU A 249 -53.03 13.68 -7.74
N ASP A 250 -53.21 15.00 -7.92
CA ASP A 250 -52.42 15.81 -8.85
C ASP A 250 -50.93 15.86 -8.43
N LEU A 251 -50.64 16.01 -7.13
CA LEU A 251 -49.27 15.97 -6.61
C LEU A 251 -48.63 14.59 -6.80
N ARG A 252 -49.34 13.50 -6.49
CA ARG A 252 -48.85 12.13 -6.70
C ARG A 252 -48.51 11.88 -8.16
N LYS A 253 -49.39 12.27 -9.09
CA LYS A 253 -49.11 12.18 -10.54
C LYS A 253 -47.86 12.96 -10.92
N ALA A 254 -47.71 14.19 -10.42
CA ALA A 254 -46.53 15.01 -10.68
C ALA A 254 -45.24 14.36 -10.13
N TRP A 255 -45.28 13.79 -8.92
CA TRP A 255 -44.16 13.07 -8.32
C TRP A 255 -43.79 11.79 -9.07
N ARG A 256 -44.76 11.00 -9.54
CA ARG A 256 -44.51 9.82 -10.39
C ARG A 256 -43.78 10.20 -11.68
N ILE A 257 -44.17 11.30 -12.32
CA ILE A 257 -43.49 11.84 -13.52
C ILE A 257 -42.04 12.18 -13.17
N VAL A 258 -41.81 12.94 -12.09
CA VAL A 258 -40.45 13.29 -11.63
C VAL A 258 -39.59 12.05 -11.36
N CYS A 259 -40.14 11.02 -10.70
CA CYS A 259 -39.44 9.77 -10.46
C CYS A 259 -39.02 9.08 -11.77
N ARG A 260 -39.92 9.00 -12.75
CA ARG A 260 -39.67 8.36 -14.05
C ARG A 260 -38.69 9.14 -14.92
N ASP A 261 -38.76 10.47 -14.88
CA ASP A 261 -37.86 11.35 -15.64
C ASP A 261 -36.42 11.30 -15.11
N LEU A 262 -36.25 11.17 -13.80
CA LEU A 262 -34.93 11.19 -13.15
C LEU A 262 -34.32 9.80 -12.95
N GLY A 263 -35.16 8.77 -12.84
CA GLY A 263 -34.76 7.37 -12.66
C GLY A 263 -34.27 6.73 -13.95
N ARG A 264 -33.23 5.91 -13.89
CA ARG A 264 -32.84 5.06 -15.03
C ARG A 264 -33.75 3.84 -15.06
N CYS A 265 -34.49 3.65 -16.14
CA CYS A 265 -35.29 2.44 -16.33
C CYS A 265 -34.40 1.23 -16.65
N GLU A 266 -34.59 0.13 -15.94
CA GLU A 266 -34.08 -1.18 -16.31
C GLU A 266 -35.24 -2.09 -16.68
N ASN A 267 -35.24 -2.58 -17.92
CA ASN A 267 -36.24 -3.49 -18.42
C ASN A 267 -35.95 -4.91 -17.91
N GLY A 268 -36.97 -5.61 -17.39
CA GLY A 268 -36.86 -7.01 -17.01
C GLY A 268 -36.60 -7.91 -18.23
N GLN A 269 -35.96 -9.07 -18.01
CA GLN A 269 -35.93 -10.12 -19.02
C GLN A 269 -37.35 -10.67 -19.19
N GLN A 270 -37.88 -10.64 -20.42
CA GLN A 270 -39.12 -11.31 -20.83
C GLN A 270 -40.34 -11.12 -19.90
N GLY A 271 -40.92 -9.91 -19.87
CA GLY A 271 -42.29 -9.69 -19.39
C GLY A 271 -42.46 -9.28 -17.93
N GLU A 272 -41.39 -9.02 -17.19
CA GLU A 272 -41.47 -8.34 -15.88
C GLU A 272 -41.47 -6.80 -16.04
N ASP A 273 -42.39 -6.12 -15.35
CA ASP A 273 -42.46 -4.65 -15.28
C ASP A 273 -41.14 -4.06 -14.73
N GLY A 274 -40.61 -3.03 -15.42
CA GLY A 274 -39.27 -2.49 -15.16
C GLY A 274 -39.07 -1.85 -13.79
N ALA A 275 -37.80 -1.66 -13.40
CA ALA A 275 -37.40 -0.97 -12.16
C ALA A 275 -36.75 0.39 -12.48
N LEU A 276 -36.96 1.38 -11.61
CA LEU A 276 -36.24 2.65 -11.63
C LEU A 276 -35.02 2.57 -10.72
N VAL A 277 -33.87 3.02 -11.22
CA VAL A 277 -32.61 3.05 -10.49
C VAL A 277 -32.18 4.50 -10.24
N PHE A 278 -31.83 4.80 -8.99
CA PHE A 278 -31.33 6.11 -8.55
C PHE A 278 -29.96 5.98 -7.88
N GLY A 279 -29.10 7.00 -8.01
CA GLY A 279 -27.83 7.08 -7.29
C GLY A 279 -28.05 7.35 -5.80
N ALA A 280 -27.41 6.57 -4.94
CA ALA A 280 -27.50 6.70 -3.49
C ALA A 280 -26.09 6.62 -2.88
N PRO A 281 -25.24 7.63 -3.14
CA PRO A 281 -23.88 7.67 -2.61
C PRO A 281 -23.91 7.54 -1.09
N GLN A 282 -22.93 6.85 -0.52
CA GLN A 282 -22.82 6.67 0.94
C GLN A 282 -21.55 7.34 1.43
N VAL A 283 -21.62 7.96 2.60
CA VAL A 283 -20.47 8.49 3.33
C VAL A 283 -20.56 8.08 4.79
N MET A 284 -19.43 7.67 5.35
CA MET A 284 -19.22 7.49 6.79
C MET A 284 -18.21 8.54 7.24
N VAL A 285 -18.58 9.36 8.22
CA VAL A 285 -17.69 10.37 8.80
C VAL A 285 -17.57 10.14 10.30
N ALA A 286 -16.35 10.06 10.82
CA ALA A 286 -16.07 9.92 12.23
C ALA A 286 -15.46 11.21 12.79
N PHE A 287 -15.85 11.59 14.01
CA PHE A 287 -15.37 12.75 14.74
C PHE A 287 -14.88 12.32 16.12
N ALA A 288 -13.76 12.90 16.55
CA ALA A 288 -13.29 12.78 17.94
C ALA A 288 -13.81 13.96 18.77
N LYS A 289 -13.87 13.80 20.10
CA LYS A 289 -14.41 14.78 21.06
C LYS A 289 -13.99 16.24 20.82
N HIS A 290 -12.73 16.50 20.48
CA HIS A 290 -12.22 17.86 20.28
C HIS A 290 -12.42 18.43 18.87
N ALA A 291 -13.15 17.75 17.98
CA ALA A 291 -13.34 18.17 16.58
C ALA A 291 -13.92 19.59 16.42
N ALA A 292 -14.75 20.06 17.37
CA ALA A 292 -15.38 21.38 17.32
C ALA A 292 -14.45 22.52 17.81
N THR A 293 -13.59 22.25 18.79
CA THR A 293 -12.78 23.29 19.47
C THR A 293 -11.31 23.30 19.03
N ALA A 294 -10.80 22.17 18.55
CA ALA A 294 -9.39 22.03 18.17
C ALA A 294 -8.99 22.91 16.99
N LEU A 295 -9.89 23.11 16.03
CA LEU A 295 -9.57 23.88 14.82
C LEU A 295 -9.25 25.35 15.14
N GLN A 296 -10.02 25.98 16.03
CA GLN A 296 -9.83 27.39 16.39
C GLN A 296 -8.43 27.68 16.95
N LYS A 297 -7.83 26.71 17.66
CA LYS A 297 -6.46 26.84 18.17
C LYS A 297 -5.42 26.88 17.05
N LEU A 298 -5.62 26.11 15.98
CA LEU A 298 -4.74 26.14 14.81
C LEU A 298 -4.90 27.47 14.04
N LEU A 299 -6.15 27.91 13.84
CA LEU A 299 -6.44 29.17 13.13
C LEU A 299 -5.90 30.42 13.84
N ALA A 300 -5.67 30.33 15.16
CA ALA A 300 -5.02 31.40 15.93
C ALA A 300 -3.49 31.47 15.70
N GLN A 301 -2.87 30.41 15.18
CA GLN A 301 -1.43 30.29 15.01
C GLN A 301 -0.99 30.37 13.55
N VAL A 302 -1.82 29.86 12.64
CA VAL A 302 -1.50 29.76 11.21
C VAL A 302 -2.50 30.59 10.40
N PRO A 303 -2.04 31.46 9.48
CA PRO A 303 -2.92 32.25 8.63
C PRO A 303 -3.88 31.38 7.79
N VAL A 304 -5.07 31.91 7.54
CA VAL A 304 -6.08 31.25 6.70
C VAL A 304 -6.02 31.83 5.29
N ARG A 305 -6.16 30.97 4.29
CA ARG A 305 -6.28 31.40 2.90
C ARG A 305 -7.53 32.25 2.68
N ASN A 306 -7.38 33.33 1.92
CA ASN A 306 -8.50 34.20 1.55
C ASN A 306 -9.53 33.48 0.67
N SER A 307 -10.81 33.74 0.92
CA SER A 307 -11.94 33.12 0.21
C SER A 307 -12.01 33.42 -1.30
N GLY A 308 -11.31 34.45 -1.78
CA GLY A 308 -11.26 34.84 -3.20
C GLY A 308 -10.26 34.05 -4.05
N GLU A 309 -9.39 33.24 -3.44
CA GLU A 309 -8.36 32.51 -4.17
C GLU A 309 -8.77 31.08 -4.49
N GLU A 310 -8.97 30.79 -5.78
CA GLU A 310 -9.54 29.51 -6.19
C GLU A 310 -8.48 28.43 -6.46
N VAL A 311 -8.65 27.25 -5.83
CA VAL A 311 -7.94 26.00 -6.20
C VAL A 311 -8.19 25.65 -7.67
N LYS A 312 -7.19 25.28 -8.49
CA LYS A 312 -7.41 25.11 -9.94
C LYS A 312 -8.37 23.95 -10.27
N ASN A 313 -8.28 22.83 -9.56
CA ASN A 313 -9.12 21.65 -9.78
C ASN A 313 -10.57 21.89 -9.30
N ARG A 314 -11.51 21.90 -10.25
CA ARG A 314 -12.95 22.15 -9.97
C ARG A 314 -13.62 21.05 -9.16
N GLN A 315 -13.23 19.78 -9.34
CA GLN A 315 -13.76 18.68 -8.55
C GLN A 315 -13.33 18.82 -7.09
N ALA A 316 -12.04 19.12 -6.86
CA ALA A 316 -11.52 19.37 -5.51
C ALA A 316 -12.25 20.52 -4.81
N ARG A 317 -12.63 21.60 -5.52
CA ARG A 317 -13.43 22.69 -4.91
C ARG A 317 -14.80 22.26 -4.38
N ARG A 318 -15.38 21.18 -4.93
CA ARG A 318 -16.65 20.63 -4.42
C ARG A 318 -16.44 19.91 -3.09
N HIS A 319 -15.21 19.47 -2.81
CA HIS A 319 -14.81 18.98 -1.51
C HIS A 319 -14.57 20.18 -0.59
N GLN A 320 -15.57 20.48 0.24
CA GLN A 320 -15.51 21.59 1.18
C GLN A 320 -14.58 21.23 2.35
N ALA A 321 -13.32 21.62 2.25
CA ALA A 321 -12.35 21.51 3.34
C ALA A 321 -12.87 22.21 4.60
N ALA A 322 -12.47 21.70 5.78
CA ALA A 322 -12.78 22.35 7.05
C ALA A 322 -12.18 23.76 7.09
N CYS A 323 -10.93 23.89 6.63
CA CYS A 323 -10.29 25.15 6.29
C CYS A 323 -9.09 24.91 5.37
N VAL A 324 -8.57 25.99 4.80
CA VAL A 324 -7.29 26.00 4.08
C VAL A 324 -6.36 26.96 4.82
N VAL A 325 -5.37 26.42 5.52
CA VAL A 325 -4.34 27.21 6.22
C VAL A 325 -3.17 27.44 5.28
N ARG A 326 -2.52 28.59 5.40
CA ARG A 326 -1.38 29.00 4.59
C ARG A 326 -0.20 29.38 5.49
N PRO A 327 0.63 28.40 5.88
CA PRO A 327 1.86 28.65 6.62
C PRO A 327 2.77 29.66 5.91
N ILE A 328 3.43 30.53 6.66
CA ILE A 328 4.44 31.48 6.12
C ILE A 328 5.87 30.98 6.30
N ASP A 329 6.08 29.99 7.17
CA ASP A 329 7.39 29.41 7.48
C ASP A 329 7.27 27.93 7.88
N LEU A 330 8.42 27.25 8.05
CA LEU A 330 8.47 25.85 8.46
C LEU A 330 7.87 25.60 9.85
N GLY A 331 7.99 26.56 10.77
CA GLY A 331 7.43 26.49 12.12
C GLY A 331 5.92 26.31 12.11
N GLN A 332 5.23 27.05 11.24
CA GLN A 332 3.79 26.92 11.07
C GLN A 332 3.38 25.62 10.36
N VAL A 333 4.23 25.08 9.47
CA VAL A 333 3.99 23.73 8.88
C VAL A 333 4.12 22.66 9.98
N GLN A 334 5.14 22.75 10.85
CA GLN A 334 5.29 21.86 12.01
C GLN A 334 4.06 21.94 12.92
N GLN A 335 3.54 23.15 13.21
CA GLN A 335 2.32 23.33 14.01
C GLN A 335 1.10 22.63 13.40
N CYS A 336 0.92 22.69 12.08
CA CYS A 336 -0.16 21.96 11.40
C CYS A 336 -0.05 20.44 11.62
N VAL A 337 1.17 19.89 11.51
CA VAL A 337 1.42 18.46 11.71
C VAL A 337 1.25 18.05 13.17
N GLU A 338 1.80 18.81 14.11
CA GLU A 338 1.63 18.56 15.55
C GLU A 338 0.17 18.60 15.96
N TRP A 339 -0.60 19.55 15.42
CA TRP A 339 -2.03 19.64 15.62
C TRP A 339 -2.72 18.38 15.09
N ALA A 340 -2.39 17.96 13.87
CA ALA A 340 -2.96 16.77 13.25
C ALA A 340 -2.66 15.49 14.07
N LEU A 341 -1.42 15.32 14.55
CA LEU A 341 -1.00 14.20 15.39
C LEU A 341 -1.71 14.21 16.74
N ARG A 342 -1.73 15.36 17.43
CA ARG A 342 -2.37 15.53 18.73
C ARG A 342 -3.86 15.17 18.68
N HIS A 343 -4.55 15.56 17.61
CA HIS A 343 -5.98 15.29 17.44
C HIS A 343 -6.27 14.00 16.66
N GLY A 344 -5.25 13.39 16.04
CA GLY A 344 -5.34 12.26 15.11
C GLY A 344 -6.27 12.55 13.95
N THR A 345 -6.09 13.69 13.30
CA THR A 345 -6.86 14.07 12.10
C THR A 345 -5.94 14.04 10.90
N GLY A 346 -6.49 13.76 9.72
CA GLY A 346 -5.72 13.87 8.47
C GLY A 346 -5.51 15.31 8.03
N LEU A 347 -4.55 15.51 7.14
CA LEU A 347 -4.26 16.74 6.40
C LEU A 347 -4.25 16.46 4.90
N THR A 348 -4.62 17.46 4.10
CA THR A 348 -4.28 17.50 2.67
C THR A 348 -3.21 18.56 2.42
N VAL A 349 -2.46 18.40 1.33
CA VAL A 349 -1.43 19.37 0.94
C VAL A 349 -1.82 20.01 -0.39
N LEU A 350 -1.70 21.32 -0.45
CA LEU A 350 -2.02 22.13 -1.62
C LEU A 350 -0.74 22.83 -2.11
N GLY A 351 -0.23 22.38 -3.27
CA GLY A 351 0.74 23.13 -4.07
C GLY A 351 0.02 23.94 -5.16
N GLY A 352 0.29 23.68 -6.44
CA GLY A 352 -0.39 24.36 -7.56
C GLY A 352 -1.90 24.11 -7.72
N GLY A 353 -2.53 23.27 -6.87
CA GLY A 353 -3.99 23.10 -6.83
C GLY A 353 -4.63 22.34 -8.00
N HIS A 354 -3.86 21.57 -8.77
CA HIS A 354 -4.37 20.79 -9.91
C HIS A 354 -4.87 19.37 -9.55
N SER A 355 -4.47 18.82 -8.40
CA SER A 355 -4.83 17.46 -8.00
C SER A 355 -6.24 17.38 -7.42
N GLY A 356 -6.91 16.24 -7.60
CA GLY A 356 -8.15 15.91 -6.87
C GLY A 356 -7.93 15.67 -5.37
N HIS A 357 -6.69 15.40 -4.95
CA HIS A 357 -6.32 15.07 -3.56
C HIS A 357 -6.07 16.31 -2.67
N CYS A 358 -6.01 17.51 -3.24
CA CYS A 358 -5.57 18.70 -2.49
C CYS A 358 -6.62 19.26 -1.52
N LEU A 359 -7.90 18.93 -1.70
CA LEU A 359 -9.00 19.31 -0.81
C LEU A 359 -9.86 18.08 -0.52
N TRP A 360 -10.26 17.92 0.75
CA TRP A 360 -11.16 16.86 1.17
C TRP A 360 -12.23 17.37 2.14
N PRO A 361 -13.47 16.86 2.11
CA PRO A 361 -14.54 17.38 2.97
C PRO A 361 -14.18 17.27 4.45
N ASN A 362 -14.36 18.35 5.20
CA ASN A 362 -14.13 18.38 6.65
C ASN A 362 -12.66 18.09 7.08
N VAL A 363 -11.70 18.27 6.18
CA VAL A 363 -10.25 18.11 6.43
C VAL A 363 -9.54 19.45 6.29
N VAL A 364 -8.45 19.65 7.04
CA VAL A 364 -7.60 20.84 6.91
C VAL A 364 -6.62 20.65 5.75
N ALA A 365 -6.59 21.63 4.85
CA ALA A 365 -5.61 21.68 3.77
C ALA A 365 -4.47 22.65 4.09
N VAL A 366 -3.23 22.21 3.91
CA VAL A 366 -2.01 23.01 4.08
C VAL A 366 -1.58 23.56 2.73
N ASP A 367 -1.77 24.86 2.53
CA ASP A 367 -1.41 25.61 1.34
C ASP A 367 0.07 26.05 1.40
N MET A 368 0.88 25.45 0.54
CA MET A 368 2.31 25.68 0.45
C MET A 368 2.67 26.85 -0.48
N SER A 369 1.71 27.62 -0.98
CA SER A 369 1.94 28.72 -1.93
C SER A 369 2.88 29.82 -1.45
N ASN A 370 3.10 30.01 -0.14
CA ASN A 370 4.12 30.94 0.37
C ASN A 370 5.56 30.43 0.24
N PHE A 371 5.75 29.13 -0.06
CA PHE A 371 7.06 28.55 -0.34
C PHE A 371 7.31 28.62 -1.85
N ASP A 372 7.36 29.84 -2.39
CA ASP A 372 7.36 30.14 -3.84
C ASP A 372 8.72 30.56 -4.41
N GLN A 373 9.79 30.46 -3.60
CA GLN A 373 11.12 30.90 -4.00
C GLN A 373 11.85 29.85 -4.86
N VAL A 374 12.59 30.35 -5.87
CA VAL A 374 13.48 29.57 -6.73
C VAL A 374 14.89 30.15 -6.62
N HIS A 375 15.89 29.28 -6.45
CA HIS A 375 17.30 29.68 -6.36
C HIS A 375 18.17 28.79 -7.25
N VAL A 376 19.07 29.40 -8.01
CA VAL A 376 20.14 28.71 -8.75
C VAL A 376 21.41 28.71 -7.89
N VAL A 377 22.04 27.55 -7.74
CA VAL A 377 23.20 27.34 -6.85
C VAL A 377 24.25 26.52 -7.59
N GLU A 378 25.52 26.85 -7.42
CA GLU A 378 26.64 26.02 -7.90
C GLU A 378 26.78 24.77 -7.04
N SER A 379 27.05 23.63 -7.67
CA SER A 379 27.27 22.35 -6.99
C SER A 379 28.59 22.39 -6.21
N GLU A 380 28.56 22.09 -4.90
CA GLU A 380 29.77 21.97 -4.06
C GLU A 380 30.52 20.64 -4.27
N ALA A 381 30.03 19.73 -5.12
CA ALA A 381 30.60 18.40 -5.33
C ALA A 381 31.56 18.38 -6.53
N ASP A 382 32.85 18.25 -6.26
CA ASP A 382 33.89 17.81 -7.20
C ASP A 382 33.76 16.29 -7.46
N ASP A 383 32.61 15.84 -8.00
CA ASP A 383 32.45 14.44 -8.41
C ASP A 383 32.86 14.30 -9.90
N GLU A 384 34.13 13.96 -10.13
CA GLU A 384 34.68 13.57 -11.43
C GLU A 384 34.02 12.29 -12.03
N SER A 385 33.09 11.65 -11.32
CA SER A 385 32.45 10.39 -11.73
C SER A 385 31.05 10.52 -12.37
N ALA A 386 30.53 11.74 -12.58
CA ALA A 386 29.24 11.93 -13.26
C ALA A 386 29.44 12.26 -14.76
N GLU A 387 29.82 11.24 -15.54
CA GLU A 387 29.86 11.32 -17.01
C GLU A 387 28.45 11.54 -17.57
N GLY A 388 28.11 12.79 -17.88
CA GLY A 388 26.88 13.17 -18.58
C GLY A 388 26.42 14.61 -18.31
N ALA A 389 26.97 15.58 -19.08
CA ALA A 389 26.45 16.94 -19.35
C ALA A 389 25.66 17.66 -18.24
N SER A 390 26.03 17.50 -16.96
CA SER A 390 25.43 18.30 -15.88
C SER A 390 26.07 19.69 -15.91
N SER A 391 25.26 20.75 -15.81
CA SER A 391 25.74 22.13 -15.91
C SER A 391 26.62 22.57 -14.73
N GLY A 392 26.83 21.71 -13.72
CA GLY A 392 27.44 22.08 -12.44
C GLY A 392 26.50 22.87 -11.52
N PHE A 393 25.24 23.10 -11.91
CA PHE A 393 24.27 23.87 -11.13
C PHE A 393 23.13 23.00 -10.59
N LEU A 394 22.61 23.42 -9.44
CA LEU A 394 21.43 22.91 -8.77
C LEU A 394 20.36 24.00 -8.70
N VAL A 395 19.10 23.61 -8.74
CA VAL A 395 17.95 24.53 -8.59
C VAL A 395 17.18 24.14 -7.34
N VAL A 396 17.15 25.02 -6.35
CA VAL A 396 16.32 24.87 -5.15
C VAL A 396 14.99 25.57 -5.41
N ALA A 397 13.90 24.81 -5.45
CA ALA A 397 12.55 25.33 -5.67
C ALA A 397 11.65 24.99 -4.47
N GLY A 398 10.92 25.98 -3.98
CA GLY A 398 9.89 25.78 -2.97
C GLY A 398 8.69 24.98 -3.49
N ALA A 399 7.97 24.31 -2.59
CA ALA A 399 6.82 23.46 -2.95
C ALA A 399 5.60 24.25 -3.47
N GLY A 400 5.58 25.57 -3.23
CA GLY A 400 4.60 26.51 -3.78
C GLY A 400 4.86 26.94 -5.22
N CYS A 401 6.09 26.75 -5.73
CA CYS A 401 6.45 27.16 -7.09
C CYS A 401 5.66 26.39 -8.14
N THR A 402 5.24 27.09 -9.19
CA THR A 402 4.71 26.48 -10.41
C THR A 402 5.82 26.17 -11.41
N ASN A 403 5.55 25.27 -12.36
CA ASN A 403 6.49 24.95 -13.43
C ASN A 403 6.93 26.21 -14.19
N GLY A 404 6.00 27.14 -14.44
CA GLY A 404 6.30 28.40 -15.11
C GLY A 404 7.23 29.31 -14.30
N ASP A 405 7.13 29.30 -12.97
CA ASP A 405 8.01 30.10 -12.11
C ASP A 405 9.45 29.56 -12.17
N ILE A 406 9.59 28.23 -12.06
CA ILE A 406 10.90 27.57 -12.12
C ILE A 406 11.53 27.74 -13.51
N VAL A 407 10.77 27.51 -14.59
CA VAL A 407 11.28 27.65 -15.97
C VAL A 407 11.71 29.08 -16.26
N ARG A 408 10.91 30.11 -15.92
CA ARG A 408 11.30 31.51 -16.15
C ARG A 408 12.56 31.90 -15.38
N HIS A 409 12.65 31.48 -14.12
CA HIS A 409 13.78 31.81 -13.27
C HIS A 409 15.07 31.12 -13.72
N THR A 410 14.99 29.84 -14.10
CA THR A 410 16.15 29.07 -14.59
C THR A 410 16.59 29.51 -15.98
N LEU A 411 15.64 29.84 -16.88
CA LEU A 411 15.95 30.33 -18.22
C LEU A 411 16.74 31.65 -18.19
N ALA A 412 16.47 32.53 -17.22
CA ALA A 412 17.24 33.75 -17.02
C ALA A 412 18.73 33.49 -16.68
N ALA A 413 19.04 32.30 -16.15
CA ALA A 413 20.41 31.82 -15.91
C ALA A 413 20.95 30.93 -17.05
N GLY A 414 20.22 30.78 -18.16
CA GLY A 414 20.58 29.87 -19.26
C GLY A 414 20.40 28.39 -18.92
N LEU A 415 19.58 28.07 -17.92
CA LEU A 415 19.35 26.73 -17.40
C LEU A 415 17.89 26.30 -17.53
N THR A 416 17.63 25.00 -17.37
CA THR A 416 16.28 24.42 -17.31
C THR A 416 16.23 23.21 -16.38
N VAL A 417 15.02 22.80 -16.03
CA VAL A 417 14.69 21.57 -15.28
C VAL A 417 13.62 20.81 -16.06
N PRO A 418 13.70 19.48 -16.20
CA PRO A 418 12.74 18.68 -16.98
C PRO A 418 11.38 18.55 -16.26
N LEU A 419 10.62 19.65 -16.21
CA LEU A 419 9.32 19.74 -15.55
C LEU A 419 8.16 19.36 -16.48
N GLY A 420 6.94 19.37 -15.95
CA GLY A 420 5.73 19.09 -16.73
C GLY A 420 5.32 20.22 -17.69
N ALA A 421 4.59 19.86 -18.74
CA ALA A 421 4.25 20.74 -19.86
C ALA A 421 3.41 21.99 -19.51
N ARG A 422 2.60 21.96 -18.43
CA ARG A 422 1.68 23.05 -18.09
C ARG A 422 2.32 24.03 -17.09
N PRO A 423 2.34 25.34 -17.38
CA PRO A 423 3.06 26.31 -16.54
C PRO A 423 2.43 26.51 -15.14
N SER A 424 1.11 26.33 -15.00
CA SER A 424 0.39 26.55 -13.73
C SER A 424 0.47 25.39 -12.74
N VAL A 425 1.03 24.24 -13.13
CA VAL A 425 1.13 23.06 -12.28
C VAL A 425 2.30 23.22 -11.29
N GLY A 426 2.15 22.71 -10.06
CA GLY A 426 3.19 22.79 -9.01
C GLY A 426 3.61 21.43 -8.45
N ALA A 427 4.12 21.43 -7.21
CA ALA A 427 4.85 20.30 -6.60
C ALA A 427 4.23 18.91 -6.65
N GLY A 428 2.89 18.83 -6.58
CA GLY A 428 2.20 17.55 -6.67
C GLY A 428 2.57 16.75 -7.93
N LEU A 429 2.90 17.41 -9.05
CA LEU A 429 3.28 16.74 -10.29
C LEU A 429 4.71 16.21 -10.27
N TRP A 430 5.69 17.06 -9.95
CA TRP A 430 7.11 16.67 -10.05
C TRP A 430 7.54 15.74 -8.91
N LEU A 431 6.81 15.68 -7.79
CA LEU A 431 6.96 14.62 -6.78
C LEU A 431 6.34 13.27 -7.19
N GLN A 432 5.53 13.22 -8.25
CA GLN A 432 4.81 12.03 -8.71
C GLN A 432 5.28 11.50 -10.07
N GLY A 433 6.45 11.96 -10.54
CA GLY A 433 6.94 11.71 -11.89
C GLY A 433 7.26 13.04 -12.57
N GLY A 434 6.27 13.62 -13.26
CA GLY A 434 6.44 14.83 -14.04
C GLY A 434 6.81 14.53 -15.48
N ILE A 435 5.78 14.34 -16.30
CA ILE A 435 5.90 14.10 -17.75
C ILE A 435 5.76 15.46 -18.46
N GLY A 436 6.76 15.80 -19.27
CA GLY A 436 6.82 17.03 -20.05
C GLY A 436 7.75 16.91 -21.25
N HIS A 437 8.00 18.02 -21.95
CA HIS A 437 8.68 18.04 -23.26
C HIS A 437 10.12 17.52 -23.21
N LEU A 438 10.81 17.72 -22.08
CA LEU A 438 12.19 17.27 -21.90
C LEU A 438 12.31 15.87 -21.28
N ALA A 439 11.18 15.20 -20.99
CA ALA A 439 11.20 13.92 -20.28
C ALA A 439 12.00 12.84 -21.03
N ARG A 440 11.87 12.80 -22.36
CA ARG A 440 12.59 11.85 -23.22
C ARG A 440 14.10 12.11 -23.26
N ARG A 441 14.54 13.35 -23.05
CA ARG A 441 15.96 13.74 -23.07
C ARG A 441 16.64 13.60 -21.72
N HIS A 442 15.97 13.98 -20.64
CA HIS A 442 16.56 14.10 -19.30
C HIS A 442 15.90 13.23 -18.22
N GLY A 443 14.90 12.43 -18.57
CA GLY A 443 14.10 11.67 -17.62
C GLY A 443 12.94 12.49 -17.06
N LEU A 444 12.13 11.88 -16.19
CA LEU A 444 11.00 12.55 -15.55
C LEU A 444 11.49 13.65 -14.60
N ALA A 445 10.62 14.60 -14.25
CA ALA A 445 10.97 15.66 -13.28
C ALA A 445 11.51 15.09 -11.95
N CYS A 446 10.94 13.97 -11.50
CA CYS A 446 11.36 13.27 -10.29
C CYS A 446 12.76 12.68 -10.40
N ASP A 447 13.24 12.35 -11.61
CA ASP A 447 14.58 11.80 -11.84
C ASP A 447 15.65 12.88 -11.64
N ALA A 448 15.27 14.16 -11.80
CA ALA A 448 16.15 15.29 -11.53
C ALA A 448 16.19 15.68 -10.04
N ILE A 449 15.36 15.11 -9.17
CA ILE A 449 15.36 15.41 -7.73
C ILE A 449 16.58 14.76 -7.08
N VAL A 450 17.45 15.58 -6.48
CA VAL A 450 18.66 15.11 -5.78
C VAL A 450 18.63 15.39 -4.29
N GLY A 451 17.71 16.24 -3.82
CA GLY A 451 17.51 16.50 -2.39
C GLY A 451 16.21 17.23 -2.09
N ALA A 452 15.83 17.30 -0.82
CA ALA A 452 14.60 17.95 -0.36
C ALA A 452 14.66 18.38 1.11
N VAL A 453 13.80 19.34 1.46
CA VAL A 453 13.47 19.70 2.84
C VAL A 453 12.03 19.29 3.10
N VAL A 454 11.82 18.46 4.12
CA VAL A 454 10.52 17.83 4.41
C VAL A 454 10.17 18.00 5.89
N VAL A 455 8.94 18.40 6.20
CA VAL A 455 8.39 18.33 7.55
C VAL A 455 7.87 16.91 7.78
N SER A 456 8.43 16.22 8.77
CA SER A 456 8.06 14.85 9.12
C SER A 456 6.64 14.82 9.68
N VAL A 457 5.86 13.81 9.27
CA VAL A 457 4.53 13.54 9.85
C VAL A 457 4.54 12.33 10.80
N ALA A 458 5.67 11.63 10.93
CA ALA A 458 5.87 10.59 11.93
C ALA A 458 6.31 11.17 13.28
N THR A 459 7.21 12.15 13.25
CA THR A 459 7.81 12.74 14.47
C THR A 459 7.39 14.20 14.59
N PRO A 460 6.62 14.56 15.65
CA PRO A 460 6.23 15.94 15.92
C PRO A 460 7.44 16.91 15.88
N GLY A 461 7.28 18.05 15.23
CA GLY A 461 8.29 19.11 15.23
C GLY A 461 9.59 18.80 14.47
N SER A 462 9.69 17.70 13.72
CA SER A 462 10.93 17.37 12.99
C SER A 462 10.94 17.89 11.55
N VAL A 463 12.05 18.53 11.16
CA VAL A 463 12.36 18.94 9.78
C VAL A 463 13.53 18.12 9.27
N LEU A 464 13.32 17.41 8.17
CA LEU A 464 14.28 16.51 7.57
C LEU A 464 14.97 17.18 6.37
N CYS A 465 16.29 17.13 6.34
CA CYS A 465 17.07 17.35 5.12
C CYS A 465 17.40 15.99 4.52
N VAL A 466 17.05 15.82 3.24
CA VAL A 466 17.12 14.54 2.55
C VAL A 466 17.99 14.69 1.31
N GLY A 467 19.04 13.88 1.18
CA GLY A 467 19.92 13.91 0.01
C GLY A 467 20.74 15.20 -0.12
N ASN A 468 21.03 15.61 -1.36
CA ASN A 468 21.92 16.74 -1.64
C ASN A 468 21.20 18.09 -1.49
N VAL A 469 21.07 18.56 -0.24
CA VAL A 469 20.60 19.92 0.07
C VAL A 469 21.80 20.85 0.29
N PRO A 470 21.96 21.94 -0.50
CA PRO A 470 23.05 22.90 -0.31
C PRO A 470 23.06 23.50 1.09
N LYS A 471 24.26 23.70 1.68
CA LYS A 471 24.41 24.12 3.10
C LYS A 471 23.62 25.39 3.43
N LYS A 472 23.64 26.39 2.54
CA LYS A 472 22.91 27.66 2.71
C LYS A 472 21.38 27.53 2.72
N HIS A 473 20.86 26.40 2.25
CA HIS A 473 19.42 26.11 2.17
C HIS A 473 18.98 25.03 3.18
N ARG A 474 19.87 24.57 4.07
CA ARG A 474 19.51 23.68 5.18
C ARG A 474 18.89 24.51 6.31
N PRO A 475 17.63 24.24 6.71
CA PRO A 475 17.02 24.94 7.84
C PRO A 475 17.79 24.72 9.13
N ILE A 476 17.79 25.71 10.02
CA ILE A 476 18.42 25.58 11.35
C ILE A 476 17.66 24.52 12.15
N GLY A 477 18.39 23.56 12.74
CA GLY A 477 17.80 22.47 13.52
C GLY A 477 17.19 21.35 12.68
N SER A 478 17.40 21.34 11.36
CA SER A 478 17.06 20.17 10.55
C SER A 478 17.97 18.99 10.88
N VAL A 479 17.41 17.79 10.77
CA VAL A 479 18.13 16.53 10.97
C VAL A 479 18.24 15.78 9.65
N VAL A 480 19.30 15.02 9.49
CA VAL A 480 19.43 14.04 8.40
C VAL A 480 18.78 12.75 8.91
N ALA A 481 17.84 12.19 8.14
CA ALA A 481 17.19 10.95 8.53
C ALA A 481 18.13 9.75 8.28
N ASP A 482 18.18 8.78 9.21
CA ASP A 482 19.01 7.57 9.05
C ASP A 482 18.64 6.77 7.78
N ASN A 483 17.37 6.83 7.39
CA ASN A 483 16.82 6.22 6.19
C ASN A 483 16.58 7.25 5.07
N GLU A 484 17.37 8.32 4.98
CA GLU A 484 17.18 9.39 3.99
C GLU A 484 17.14 8.87 2.54
N ALA A 485 17.88 7.80 2.24
CA ALA A 485 17.86 7.17 0.91
C ALA A 485 16.46 6.60 0.57
N HIS A 486 15.75 6.05 1.55
CA HIS A 486 14.37 5.57 1.35
C HIS A 486 13.41 6.73 1.14
N LEU A 487 13.56 7.80 1.91
CA LEU A 487 12.72 8.98 1.79
C LEU A 487 12.97 9.70 0.45
N LEU A 488 14.23 9.88 0.04
CA LEU A 488 14.57 10.44 -1.27
C LEU A 488 13.95 9.61 -2.40
N TRP A 489 14.14 8.29 -2.37
CA TRP A 489 13.55 7.36 -3.33
C TRP A 489 12.01 7.49 -3.40
N ALA A 490 11.35 7.71 -2.26
CA ALA A 490 9.91 7.90 -2.19
C ALA A 490 9.48 9.25 -2.78
N LEU A 491 10.19 10.34 -2.48
CA LEU A 491 9.94 11.67 -3.06
C LEU A 491 10.10 11.68 -4.58
N GLN A 492 10.90 10.76 -5.12
CA GLN A 492 11.03 10.51 -6.56
C GLN A 492 9.87 9.65 -7.10
N GLY A 493 8.62 10.08 -6.91
CA GLY A 493 7.45 9.47 -7.57
C GLY A 493 6.25 9.15 -6.69
N ALA A 494 6.34 9.19 -5.36
CA ALA A 494 5.22 8.90 -4.47
C ALA A 494 4.31 10.10 -4.18
N GLY A 495 4.70 11.31 -4.57
CA GLY A 495 3.98 12.53 -4.23
C GLY A 495 4.07 12.87 -2.75
N THR A 496 2.97 13.38 -2.21
CA THR A 496 2.84 13.81 -0.81
C THR A 496 2.54 12.64 0.14
N ASN A 497 2.99 11.43 -0.18
CA ASN A 497 2.67 10.26 0.64
C ASN A 497 3.46 10.20 1.94
N VAL A 498 4.69 10.73 1.97
CA VAL A 498 5.68 10.43 3.03
C VAL A 498 6.08 11.65 3.88
N GLY A 499 5.49 12.81 3.63
CA GLY A 499 5.77 14.04 4.39
C GLY A 499 5.26 15.29 3.67
N ILE A 500 5.33 16.44 4.36
CA ILE A 500 5.01 17.75 3.76
C ILE A 500 6.31 18.36 3.25
N VAL A 501 6.49 18.36 1.93
CA VAL A 501 7.68 18.91 1.28
C VAL A 501 7.61 20.43 1.30
N ALA A 502 8.67 21.09 1.78
CA ALA A 502 8.81 22.54 1.78
C ALA A 502 9.60 23.03 0.55
N SER A 503 10.67 22.33 0.18
CA SER A 503 11.46 22.63 -1.02
C SER A 503 12.15 21.38 -1.57
N VAL A 504 12.48 21.40 -2.85
CA VAL A 504 13.24 20.37 -3.56
C VAL A 504 14.43 20.96 -4.27
N VAL A 505 15.49 20.16 -4.37
CA VAL A 505 16.71 20.44 -5.10
C VAL A 505 16.73 19.60 -6.37
N PHE A 506 16.71 20.27 -7.51
CA PHE A 506 16.80 19.67 -8.83
C PHE A 506 18.22 19.77 -9.38
N ARG A 507 18.62 18.75 -10.13
CA ARG A 507 19.72 18.86 -11.10
C ARG A 507 19.28 19.79 -12.25
N ALA A 508 20.15 20.73 -12.63
CA ALA A 508 19.89 21.68 -13.71
C ALA A 508 20.64 21.30 -15.00
N TYR A 509 20.03 21.62 -16.13
CA TYR A 509 20.57 21.39 -17.47
C TYR A 509 20.67 22.71 -18.24
N ALA A 510 21.49 22.76 -19.29
CA ALA A 510 21.52 23.91 -20.19
C ALA A 510 20.14 24.10 -20.85
N ALA A 511 19.65 25.34 -20.91
CA ALA A 511 18.37 25.65 -21.55
C ALA A 511 18.46 25.45 -23.08
N PRO A 512 17.61 24.58 -23.67
CA PRO A 512 17.56 24.41 -25.12
C PRO A 512 16.69 25.49 -25.79
N THR A 513 16.89 25.66 -27.09
CA THR A 513 15.89 26.23 -28.00
C THR A 513 15.05 25.10 -28.61
N PHE A 514 13.77 25.35 -28.82
CA PHE A 514 12.83 24.35 -29.35
C PHE A 514 12.37 24.70 -30.75
N SER A 515 12.35 23.73 -31.65
CA SER A 515 11.60 23.79 -32.92
C SER A 515 10.30 23.02 -32.76
N VAL A 516 9.16 23.69 -32.92
CA VAL A 516 7.81 23.12 -32.77
C VAL A 516 7.16 23.00 -34.14
N ARG A 517 6.64 21.82 -34.47
CA ARG A 517 5.94 21.51 -35.72
C ARG A 517 4.59 20.87 -35.42
N ASN A 518 3.53 21.34 -36.07
CA ASN A 518 2.17 20.89 -35.85
C ASN A 518 1.53 20.32 -37.13
N TRP A 519 0.76 19.23 -36.97
CA TRP A 519 -0.09 18.63 -38.01
C TRP A 519 -1.50 18.40 -37.48
N VAL A 520 -2.51 18.58 -38.34
CA VAL A 520 -3.90 18.20 -38.07
C VAL A 520 -4.42 17.40 -39.25
N LEU A 521 -4.80 16.15 -39.01
CA LEU A 521 -5.17 15.20 -40.04
C LEU A 521 -6.57 14.63 -39.79
N PRO A 522 -7.39 14.43 -40.84
CA PRO A 522 -8.59 13.61 -40.71
C PRO A 522 -8.17 12.15 -40.45
N LEU A 523 -8.82 11.50 -39.49
CA LEU A 523 -8.50 10.12 -39.10
C LEU A 523 -9.65 9.19 -39.48
N SER A 524 -9.39 8.20 -40.34
CA SER A 524 -10.40 7.21 -40.75
C SER A 524 -10.34 5.94 -39.90
N GLU A 525 -11.44 5.19 -39.82
CA GLU A 525 -11.50 3.93 -39.04
C GLU A 525 -10.61 2.81 -39.60
N GLY A 526 -10.38 1.78 -38.79
CA GLY A 526 -9.80 0.53 -39.23
C GLY A 526 -8.30 0.65 -39.53
N LEU A 527 -7.90 0.27 -40.74
CA LEU A 527 -6.49 0.16 -41.12
C LEU A 527 -5.77 1.52 -41.19
N ASP A 528 -6.50 2.60 -41.48
CA ASP A 528 -5.93 3.94 -41.57
C ASP A 528 -5.51 4.47 -40.19
N ALA A 529 -6.42 4.45 -39.20
CA ALA A 529 -6.08 4.78 -37.82
C ALA A 529 -4.93 3.94 -37.26
N ARG A 530 -4.91 2.63 -37.55
CA ARG A 530 -3.80 1.76 -37.14
C ARG A 530 -2.47 2.18 -37.79
N ARG A 531 -2.48 2.52 -39.07
CA ARG A 531 -1.27 2.97 -39.77
C ARG A 531 -0.74 4.28 -39.18
N GLN A 532 -1.61 5.27 -39.00
CA GLN A 532 -1.23 6.58 -38.47
C GLN A 532 -0.69 6.51 -37.04
N LEU A 533 -1.36 5.77 -36.16
CA LEU A 533 -0.89 5.56 -34.79
C LEU A 533 0.36 4.64 -34.76
N GLY A 534 0.50 3.73 -35.72
CA GLY A 534 1.71 2.92 -35.91
C GLY A 534 2.94 3.74 -36.30
N HIS A 535 2.79 4.75 -37.16
CA HIS A 535 3.89 5.67 -37.48
C HIS A 535 4.40 6.41 -36.22
N LEU A 536 3.51 6.78 -35.29
CA LEU A 536 3.88 7.38 -34.01
C LEU A 536 4.64 6.41 -33.09
N ASP A 537 4.24 5.13 -33.06
CA ASP A 537 4.99 4.08 -32.36
C ASP A 537 6.40 3.92 -32.97
N GLU A 538 6.52 3.91 -34.30
CA GLU A 538 7.81 3.79 -35.01
C GLU A 538 8.74 4.98 -34.74
N LEU A 539 8.20 6.21 -34.77
CA LEU A 539 8.95 7.42 -34.41
C LEU A 539 9.47 7.35 -32.97
N THR A 540 8.70 6.74 -32.07
CA THR A 540 9.09 6.58 -30.66
C THR A 540 10.06 5.39 -30.46
N ALA A 541 9.99 4.35 -31.30
CA ALA A 541 10.72 3.09 -31.16
C ALA A 541 12.08 3.04 -31.88
N SER A 542 12.19 3.70 -33.05
CA SER A 542 13.38 3.72 -33.93
C SER A 542 14.64 4.33 -33.30
N GLU A 543 14.56 4.70 -32.02
CA GLU A 543 15.56 5.45 -31.28
C GLU A 543 16.11 4.69 -30.07
N SER A 544 15.64 3.46 -29.84
CA SER A 544 15.98 2.63 -28.69
C SER A 544 17.35 1.91 -28.79
N GLU A 545 18.09 2.10 -29.88
CA GLU A 545 19.41 1.47 -30.13
C GLU A 545 20.62 2.39 -29.91
N SER A 546 20.42 3.61 -29.39
CA SER A 546 21.50 4.60 -29.27
C SER A 546 21.98 4.79 -27.83
N THR A 547 23.30 4.98 -27.65
CA THR A 547 24.01 5.19 -26.38
C THR A 547 23.56 6.46 -25.63
N ALA A 548 23.91 6.59 -24.33
CA ALA A 548 23.50 7.73 -23.49
C ALA A 548 23.83 9.12 -24.07
N GLU A 549 24.90 9.24 -24.85
CA GLU A 549 25.33 10.49 -25.52
C GLU A 549 24.52 10.85 -26.79
N SER A 550 23.66 9.96 -27.28
CA SER A 550 22.88 10.11 -28.52
C SER A 550 21.37 10.07 -28.29
N SER A 551 20.91 10.30 -27.05
CA SER A 551 19.48 10.36 -26.73
C SER A 551 18.78 11.40 -27.63
N PRO A 552 17.62 11.09 -28.25
CA PRO A 552 17.01 11.94 -29.26
C PRO A 552 16.63 13.32 -28.72
N SER A 553 16.84 14.34 -29.55
CA SER A 553 16.49 15.72 -29.24
C SER A 553 14.99 16.00 -29.33
N TYR A 554 14.18 15.11 -29.93
CA TYR A 554 12.77 15.36 -30.23
C TYR A 554 11.74 14.44 -29.53
N SER A 555 10.52 14.97 -29.43
CA SER A 555 9.36 14.39 -28.75
C SER A 555 8.09 14.66 -29.56
N ALA A 556 7.37 13.61 -29.96
CA ALA A 556 6.14 13.71 -30.77
C ALA A 556 4.90 13.31 -29.95
N GLY A 557 4.10 14.30 -29.55
CA GLY A 557 2.81 14.07 -28.88
C GLY A 557 1.65 14.04 -29.87
N ALA A 558 0.57 13.34 -29.50
CA ALA A 558 -0.60 13.21 -30.36
C ALA A 558 -1.93 13.41 -29.62
N TYR A 559 -2.96 13.79 -30.36
CA TYR A 559 -4.28 14.13 -29.84
C TYR A 559 -5.36 13.51 -30.71
N ILE A 560 -6.26 12.74 -30.09
CA ILE A 560 -7.41 12.15 -30.79
C ILE A 560 -8.66 12.85 -30.27
N TYR A 561 -9.34 13.57 -31.15
CA TYR A 561 -10.52 14.36 -30.83
C TYR A 561 -11.48 14.40 -32.01
N CYS A 562 -12.64 15.01 -31.82
CA CYS A 562 -13.57 15.25 -32.92
C CYS A 562 -13.89 16.73 -33.07
N GLU A 563 -13.89 17.19 -34.30
CA GLU A 563 -14.28 18.55 -34.69
C GLU A 563 -15.37 18.46 -35.76
N GLN A 564 -16.51 19.13 -35.52
CA GLN A 564 -17.68 19.07 -36.40
C GLN A 564 -18.09 17.62 -36.77
N ASP A 565 -18.06 16.74 -35.77
CA ASP A 565 -18.33 15.29 -35.88
C ASP A 565 -17.41 14.49 -36.81
N LYS A 566 -16.28 15.07 -37.23
CA LYS A 566 -15.20 14.37 -37.92
C LYS A 566 -14.11 14.01 -36.92
N LEU A 567 -13.54 12.82 -37.09
CA LEU A 567 -12.44 12.35 -36.26
C LEU A 567 -11.13 12.97 -36.75
N CYS A 568 -10.34 13.53 -35.83
CA CYS A 568 -9.10 14.24 -36.12
C CYS A 568 -7.95 13.66 -35.29
N LEU A 569 -6.77 13.61 -35.91
CA LEU A 569 -5.49 13.34 -35.28
C LEU A 569 -4.66 14.62 -35.35
N GLY A 570 -4.40 15.23 -34.20
CA GLY A 570 -3.42 16.28 -34.07
C GLY A 570 -2.08 15.70 -33.66
N VAL A 571 -0.97 16.19 -34.21
CA VAL A 571 0.40 15.79 -33.83
C VAL A 571 1.23 17.04 -33.61
N THR A 572 1.97 17.08 -32.49
CA THR A 572 2.96 18.13 -32.21
C THR A 572 4.31 17.48 -31.99
N LEU A 573 5.29 17.85 -32.82
CA LEU A 573 6.68 17.45 -32.66
C LEU A 573 7.47 18.63 -32.10
N VAL A 574 8.20 18.37 -31.02
CA VAL A 574 9.08 19.33 -30.35
C VAL A 574 10.49 18.80 -30.41
N ASP A 575 11.38 19.50 -31.10
CA ASP A 575 12.82 19.19 -31.19
C ASP A 575 13.62 20.20 -30.36
N SER A 576 14.58 19.72 -29.55
CA SER A 576 15.35 20.53 -28.60
C SER A 576 16.84 20.59 -28.98
N ASP A 577 17.34 21.78 -29.31
CA ASP A 577 18.75 21.98 -29.66
C ASP A 577 19.51 22.72 -28.55
N ASN A 578 20.72 22.24 -28.24
CA ASN A 578 21.65 22.86 -27.29
C ASN A 578 22.80 23.60 -27.99
N ASN A 579 22.98 23.43 -29.31
CA ASN A 579 24.04 24.08 -30.05
C ASN A 579 23.64 25.52 -30.42
N LYS A 580 24.46 26.49 -30.00
CA LYS A 580 24.32 27.92 -30.30
C LYS A 580 24.45 28.28 -31.80
N THR A 581 24.35 27.31 -32.71
CA THR A 581 24.59 27.47 -34.15
C THR A 581 23.35 27.87 -34.97
N HIS A 582 22.17 28.05 -34.35
CA HIS A 582 20.96 28.57 -35.00
C HIS A 582 20.44 27.78 -36.22
N THR A 583 20.96 26.59 -36.50
CA THR A 583 20.45 25.70 -37.56
C THR A 583 19.60 24.59 -36.95
N THR A 584 18.37 24.93 -36.57
CA THR A 584 17.32 24.03 -36.09
C THR A 584 16.73 23.18 -37.23
N GLU A 585 17.57 22.38 -37.90
CA GLU A 585 17.08 21.46 -38.93
C GLU A 585 17.30 20.00 -38.52
N LEU A 586 16.17 19.33 -38.22
CA LEU A 586 16.07 17.87 -38.26
C LEU A 586 16.74 17.35 -39.54
N ALA A 587 17.45 16.23 -39.44
CA ALA A 587 18.10 15.63 -40.59
C ALA A 587 17.10 15.51 -41.77
N PRO A 588 17.48 15.88 -43.02
CA PRO A 588 16.57 15.89 -44.17
C PRO A 588 15.80 14.57 -44.39
N THR A 589 16.41 13.45 -44.01
CA THR A 589 15.83 12.11 -44.04
C THR A 589 14.70 11.91 -43.02
N ALA A 590 14.82 12.48 -41.81
CA ALA A 590 13.76 12.45 -40.80
C ALA A 590 12.58 13.33 -41.20
N LEU A 591 12.85 14.52 -41.75
CA LEU A 591 11.81 15.40 -42.30
C LEU A 591 11.05 14.74 -43.46
N THR A 592 11.75 14.00 -44.32
CA THR A 592 11.12 13.24 -45.41
C THR A 592 10.19 12.16 -44.87
N LYS A 593 10.62 11.38 -43.86
CA LYS A 593 9.78 10.36 -43.21
C LYS A 593 8.56 10.96 -42.53
N LEU A 594 8.71 12.10 -41.83
CA LEU A 594 7.59 12.81 -41.19
C LEU A 594 6.59 13.32 -42.23
N ARG A 595 7.08 13.83 -43.37
CA ARG A 595 6.24 14.26 -44.49
C ARG A 595 5.52 13.09 -45.16
N GLU A 596 6.18 11.95 -45.31
CA GLU A 596 5.56 10.72 -45.81
C GLU A 596 4.49 10.19 -44.83
N ALA A 597 4.72 10.32 -43.52
CA ALA A 597 3.81 9.85 -42.48
C ALA A 597 2.59 10.75 -42.29
N PHE A 598 2.78 12.07 -42.24
CA PHE A 598 1.77 13.05 -41.82
C PHE A 598 1.46 14.14 -42.85
N GLY A 599 2.11 14.14 -44.02
CA GLY A 599 1.91 15.17 -45.04
C GLY A 599 2.62 16.49 -44.73
N ASP A 600 2.16 17.57 -45.37
CA ASP A 600 2.74 18.90 -45.21
C ASP A 600 2.42 19.48 -43.82
N GLU A 601 3.41 20.13 -43.20
CA GLU A 601 3.26 20.74 -41.87
C GLU A 601 2.34 21.97 -41.90
N HIS A 602 1.56 22.14 -40.84
CA HIS A 602 0.59 23.24 -40.74
C HIS A 602 1.23 24.53 -40.21
N GLU A 603 2.09 24.39 -39.19
CA GLU A 603 2.78 25.50 -38.52
C GLU A 603 4.18 25.03 -38.06
N HIS A 604 5.18 25.91 -38.21
CA HIS A 604 6.56 25.73 -37.73
C HIS A 604 7.04 27.02 -37.04
N GLU A 605 7.52 26.89 -35.80
CA GLU A 605 8.06 28.01 -35.02
C GLU A 605 9.29 27.56 -34.21
N THR A 606 10.26 28.46 -34.01
CA THR A 606 11.37 28.23 -33.07
C THR A 606 11.19 29.13 -31.84
N VAL A 607 11.14 28.52 -30.66
CA VAL A 607 10.81 29.17 -29.39
C VAL A 607 11.76 28.76 -28.27
N ASP A 608 11.82 29.56 -27.21
CA ASP A 608 12.48 29.16 -25.96
C ASP A 608 11.53 28.30 -25.08
N SER A 609 11.98 27.97 -23.85
CA SER A 609 11.19 27.17 -22.91
C SER A 609 9.87 27.84 -22.49
N VAL A 610 9.78 29.17 -22.54
CA VAL A 610 8.56 29.92 -22.17
C VAL A 610 7.63 30.01 -23.38
N GLY A 611 8.17 30.30 -24.57
CA GLY A 611 7.42 30.31 -25.82
C GLY A 611 6.82 28.95 -26.16
N LEU A 612 7.45 27.85 -25.75
CA LEU A 612 6.90 26.50 -25.90
C LEU A 612 5.53 26.34 -25.23
N PHE A 613 5.25 27.06 -24.15
CA PHE A 613 3.91 27.07 -23.53
C PHE A 613 2.85 27.69 -24.43
N GLU A 614 3.20 28.64 -25.30
CA GLU A 614 2.26 29.35 -26.17
C GLU A 614 2.13 28.73 -27.57
N THR A 615 3.09 27.89 -27.99
CA THR A 615 3.12 27.29 -29.33
C THR A 615 2.61 25.86 -29.38
N GLU A 616 2.69 25.08 -28.29
CA GLU A 616 2.21 23.69 -28.28
C GLU A 616 0.68 23.62 -28.42
N MET A 617 0.19 22.85 -29.40
CA MET A 617 -1.24 22.74 -29.73
C MET A 617 -2.14 22.33 -28.54
N TYR A 618 -1.64 21.52 -27.61
CA TYR A 618 -2.33 21.21 -26.35
C TYR A 618 -2.67 22.45 -25.54
N VAL A 619 -1.72 23.38 -25.48
CA VAL A 619 -1.78 24.54 -24.62
C VAL A 619 -2.46 25.71 -25.32
N SER A 620 -2.18 25.88 -26.61
CA SER A 620 -2.57 27.05 -27.41
C SER A 620 -3.89 26.88 -28.19
N THR A 621 -4.20 25.67 -28.66
CA THR A 621 -5.30 25.48 -29.63
C THR A 621 -6.49 24.71 -29.08
N LEU A 622 -6.25 23.60 -28.36
CA LEU A 622 -7.32 22.73 -27.86
C LEU A 622 -8.27 23.47 -26.91
N HIS A 623 -9.56 23.49 -27.25
CA HIS A 623 -10.63 24.23 -26.55
C HIS A 623 -10.33 25.73 -26.36
N GLY A 624 -9.74 26.36 -27.38
CA GLY A 624 -9.54 27.81 -27.40
C GLY A 624 -8.35 28.30 -26.57
N GLY A 625 -7.41 27.41 -26.24
CA GLY A 625 -6.15 27.75 -25.59
C GLY A 625 -6.30 28.36 -24.20
N HIS A 626 -5.40 29.29 -23.85
CA HIS A 626 -5.42 30.01 -22.58
C HIS A 626 -6.66 30.91 -22.39
N GLY A 627 -7.37 31.27 -23.48
CA GLY A 627 -8.44 32.28 -23.46
C GLY A 627 -9.87 31.81 -23.79
N GLY A 628 -10.07 30.60 -24.31
CA GLY A 628 -11.28 30.27 -25.08
C GLY A 628 -12.26 29.27 -24.46
N GLY A 629 -12.83 29.58 -23.30
CA GLY A 629 -14.07 28.94 -22.84
C GLY A 629 -14.07 28.51 -21.38
N LYS A 630 -15.15 28.81 -20.65
CA LYS A 630 -15.36 28.30 -19.29
C LYS A 630 -15.73 26.82 -19.37
N THR A 631 -14.75 25.93 -19.39
CA THR A 631 -14.94 24.48 -19.33
C THR A 631 -14.62 23.92 -17.94
N SER A 632 -15.06 22.68 -17.73
CA SER A 632 -14.72 21.80 -16.61
C SER A 632 -14.24 20.47 -17.19
N SER A 633 -13.33 19.79 -16.50
CA SER A 633 -12.80 18.50 -16.98
C SER A 633 -12.60 17.49 -15.85
N PHE A 634 -12.57 16.23 -16.25
CA PHE A 634 -12.20 15.08 -15.42
C PHE A 634 -11.30 14.17 -16.25
N LYS A 635 -10.21 13.69 -15.67
CA LYS A 635 -9.20 12.93 -16.42
C LYS A 635 -8.57 11.79 -15.64
N ARG A 636 -8.09 10.79 -16.37
CA ARG A 636 -7.25 9.68 -15.90
C ARG A 636 -6.19 9.38 -16.95
N CYS A 637 -5.07 8.83 -16.53
CA CYS A 637 -3.97 8.52 -17.44
C CYS A 637 -3.49 7.08 -17.28
N LEU A 638 -3.37 6.38 -18.40
CA LEU A 638 -2.84 5.02 -18.51
C LEU A 638 -1.57 5.01 -19.35
N PHE A 639 -0.62 4.14 -19.02
CA PHE A 639 0.62 3.98 -19.75
C PHE A 639 0.48 2.87 -20.79
N LEU A 640 0.48 3.24 -22.07
CA LEU A 640 0.30 2.31 -23.20
C LEU A 640 1.67 1.96 -23.80
N PRO A 641 2.01 0.67 -23.93
CA PRO A 641 3.27 0.24 -24.53
C PRO A 641 3.33 0.48 -26.04
N ARG A 642 2.19 0.37 -26.74
CA ARG A 642 2.04 0.65 -28.18
C ARG A 642 0.62 1.15 -28.46
N ILE A 643 0.49 2.22 -29.23
CA ILE A 643 -0.82 2.81 -29.56
C ILE A 643 -1.37 2.36 -30.91
N GLY A 644 -0.54 1.84 -31.81
CA GLY A 644 -0.93 1.25 -33.10
C GLY A 644 -1.45 -0.19 -33.01
N ASP A 645 -1.46 -0.78 -31.81
CA ASP A 645 -2.00 -2.12 -31.56
C ASP A 645 -3.49 -2.22 -31.89
N ALA A 646 -3.87 -3.33 -32.51
CA ALA A 646 -5.20 -3.62 -32.99
C ALA A 646 -6.33 -3.24 -32.00
N ASN A 647 -6.27 -3.84 -30.81
CA ASN A 647 -7.27 -3.66 -29.77
C ASN A 647 -7.23 -2.26 -29.16
N THR A 648 -6.03 -1.68 -29.01
CA THR A 648 -5.84 -0.32 -28.48
C THR A 648 -6.48 0.70 -29.40
N VAL A 649 -6.21 0.63 -30.71
CA VAL A 649 -6.78 1.52 -31.71
C VAL A 649 -8.29 1.39 -31.75
N GLU A 650 -8.83 0.18 -31.83
CA GLU A 650 -10.29 -0.04 -31.86
C GLU A 650 -10.97 0.54 -30.61
N THR A 651 -10.35 0.37 -29.44
CA THR A 651 -10.86 0.92 -28.19
C THR A 651 -10.82 2.46 -28.19
N LEU A 652 -9.71 3.08 -28.57
CA LEU A 652 -9.58 4.54 -28.63
C LEU A 652 -10.58 5.15 -29.63
N ILE A 653 -10.65 4.61 -30.84
CA ILE A 653 -11.51 5.13 -31.90
C ILE A 653 -12.99 4.93 -31.57
N GLY A 654 -13.36 3.76 -31.02
CA GLY A 654 -14.72 3.51 -30.54
C GLY A 654 -15.12 4.45 -29.41
N ALA A 655 -14.21 4.68 -28.46
CA ALA A 655 -14.46 5.52 -27.30
C ALA A 655 -14.65 7.01 -27.65
N VAL A 656 -13.81 7.59 -28.52
CA VAL A 656 -13.97 9.01 -28.92
C VAL A 656 -15.23 9.22 -29.75
N LYS A 657 -15.71 8.19 -30.46
CA LYS A 657 -17.02 8.25 -31.15
C LYS A 657 -18.19 8.21 -30.19
N ALA A 658 -18.09 7.40 -29.15
CA ALA A 658 -19.08 7.32 -28.07
C ALA A 658 -18.99 8.47 -27.06
N ARG A 659 -18.23 9.54 -27.35
CA ARG A 659 -18.03 10.66 -26.41
C ARG A 659 -19.36 11.33 -26.03
N PRO A 660 -19.58 11.64 -24.74
CA PRO A 660 -20.81 12.29 -24.28
C PRO A 660 -20.83 13.80 -24.52
N SER A 661 -19.70 14.39 -24.91
CA SER A 661 -19.53 15.81 -25.21
C SER A 661 -18.56 15.96 -26.38
N PRO A 662 -18.80 16.90 -27.31
CA PRO A 662 -17.89 17.14 -28.42
C PRO A 662 -16.50 17.61 -27.98
N LEU A 663 -16.36 18.05 -26.72
CA LEU A 663 -15.10 18.52 -26.15
C LEU A 663 -14.22 17.41 -25.56
N CYS A 664 -14.67 16.15 -25.49
CA CYS A 664 -13.83 15.07 -24.96
C CYS A 664 -12.71 14.67 -25.94
N TYR A 665 -11.54 14.32 -25.42
CA TYR A 665 -10.37 13.94 -26.22
C TYR A 665 -9.41 12.99 -25.48
N PHE A 666 -8.49 12.40 -26.24
CA PHE A 666 -7.30 11.70 -25.73
C PHE A 666 -6.05 12.51 -26.03
N HIS A 667 -5.16 12.62 -25.06
CA HIS A 667 -3.83 13.21 -25.22
C HIS A 667 -2.77 12.14 -24.96
N LEU A 668 -1.96 11.86 -25.98
CA LEU A 668 -0.92 10.84 -26.00
C LEU A 668 0.44 11.54 -25.84
N LEU A 669 0.96 11.53 -24.62
CA LEU A 669 2.27 12.10 -24.28
C LEU A 669 3.35 11.04 -24.54
N PRO A 670 4.41 11.34 -25.31
CA PRO A 670 5.40 10.34 -25.68
C PRO A 670 6.33 10.00 -24.52
N GLY A 671 6.70 8.73 -24.44
CA GLY A 671 7.61 8.13 -23.47
C GLY A 671 8.90 7.64 -24.13
N GLY A 672 9.53 6.64 -23.54
CA GLY A 672 10.83 6.14 -24.00
C GLY A 672 12.00 7.07 -23.64
N GLY A 673 13.09 7.03 -24.42
CA GLY A 673 14.30 7.81 -24.18
C GLY A 673 14.86 7.60 -22.76
N ALA A 674 15.32 8.69 -22.14
CA ALA A 674 15.86 8.72 -20.79
C ALA A 674 14.89 8.18 -19.71
N VAL A 675 13.57 8.30 -19.90
CA VAL A 675 12.57 7.74 -18.97
C VAL A 675 12.74 6.22 -18.82
N ARG A 676 13.03 5.53 -19.93
CA ARG A 676 13.20 4.06 -19.99
C ARG A 676 14.60 3.60 -19.58
N GLN A 677 15.60 4.48 -19.67
CA GLN A 677 16.98 4.19 -19.25
C GLN A 677 17.10 4.09 -17.73
N VAL A 678 16.28 4.84 -16.98
CA VAL A 678 16.20 4.72 -15.52
C VAL A 678 15.56 3.38 -15.15
N ALA A 679 16.27 2.58 -14.34
CA ALA A 679 15.78 1.27 -13.91
C ALA A 679 14.43 1.38 -13.16
N PRO A 680 13.45 0.48 -13.38
CA PRO A 680 12.13 0.57 -12.75
C PRO A 680 12.13 0.67 -11.22
N HIS A 681 13.16 0.15 -10.54
CA HIS A 681 13.26 0.15 -9.08
C HIS A 681 14.11 1.32 -8.52
N ALA A 682 14.69 2.17 -9.39
CA ALA A 682 15.58 3.26 -8.99
C ALA A 682 14.85 4.40 -8.25
N THR A 683 13.54 4.54 -8.47
CA THR A 683 12.68 5.58 -7.87
C THR A 683 11.32 5.00 -7.50
N ALA A 684 10.49 5.69 -6.72
CA ALA A 684 9.11 5.25 -6.47
C ALA A 684 8.25 5.18 -7.75
N PHE A 685 8.57 5.97 -8.78
CA PHE A 685 7.94 5.85 -10.10
C PHE A 685 8.41 4.59 -10.84
N GLY A 686 7.62 3.50 -10.73
CA GLY A 686 7.99 2.18 -11.26
C GLY A 686 7.57 1.88 -12.71
N CYS A 687 6.54 2.56 -13.21
CA CYS A 687 5.96 2.27 -14.53
C CYS A 687 6.71 3.01 -15.63
N ARG A 688 7.84 2.48 -16.12
CA ARG A 688 8.72 3.16 -17.09
C ARG A 688 8.74 2.58 -18.51
N ASN A 689 8.09 1.43 -18.73
CA ASN A 689 8.11 0.72 -20.00
C ASN A 689 6.87 1.01 -20.87
N TRP A 690 6.73 2.26 -21.33
CA TRP A 690 5.62 2.71 -22.18
C TRP A 690 6.09 3.62 -23.31
N ALA A 691 5.37 3.56 -24.44
CA ALA A 691 5.57 4.47 -25.56
C ALA A 691 4.74 5.74 -25.40
N PHE A 692 3.51 5.63 -24.87
CA PHE A 692 2.65 6.80 -24.66
C PHE A 692 1.92 6.76 -23.32
N ALA A 693 1.91 7.88 -22.61
CA ALA A 693 0.99 8.14 -21.51
C ALA A 693 -0.31 8.72 -22.10
N CYS A 694 -1.38 7.93 -22.06
CA CYS A 694 -2.69 8.27 -22.61
C CYS A 694 -3.56 8.93 -21.54
N VAL A 695 -3.66 10.26 -21.61
CA VAL A 695 -4.53 11.08 -20.77
C VAL A 695 -5.92 11.14 -21.39
N ILE A 696 -6.86 10.44 -20.76
CA ILE A 696 -8.27 10.38 -21.14
C ILE A 696 -9.00 11.53 -20.47
N THR A 697 -9.49 12.50 -21.26
CA THR A 697 -10.06 13.74 -20.73
C THR A 697 -11.52 13.90 -21.13
N GLY A 698 -12.42 13.77 -20.16
CA GLY A 698 -13.81 14.17 -20.31
C GLY A 698 -13.95 15.67 -20.06
N VAL A 699 -14.57 16.40 -20.99
CA VAL A 699 -14.71 17.87 -20.94
C VAL A 699 -16.15 18.28 -21.21
N TRP A 700 -16.65 19.24 -20.45
CA TRP A 700 -17.99 19.83 -20.63
C TRP A 700 -17.96 21.34 -20.34
N LEU A 701 -19.03 22.04 -20.73
CA LEU A 701 -19.17 23.46 -20.43
C LEU A 701 -19.42 23.67 -18.93
N ARG A 702 -18.85 24.72 -18.34
CA ARG A 702 -18.85 24.92 -16.88
C ARG A 702 -20.25 25.13 -16.29
N ASP A 703 -21.18 25.70 -17.05
CA ASP A 703 -22.59 25.84 -16.67
C ASP A 703 -23.33 24.50 -16.62
N GLN A 704 -22.76 23.44 -17.21
CA GLN A 704 -23.26 22.07 -17.14
C GLN A 704 -22.69 21.26 -15.96
N ASP A 705 -21.97 21.89 -15.04
CA ASP A 705 -21.50 21.26 -13.80
C ASP A 705 -22.68 20.66 -12.99
N GLY A 706 -22.59 19.37 -12.63
CA GLY A 706 -23.63 18.66 -11.87
C GLY A 706 -24.78 18.11 -12.72
N THR A 707 -24.85 18.48 -14.00
CA THR A 707 -25.85 17.94 -14.94
C THR A 707 -25.54 16.50 -15.37
N GLU A 708 -26.43 15.87 -16.13
CA GLU A 708 -26.19 14.54 -16.68
C GLU A 708 -25.01 14.49 -17.65
N VAL A 709 -24.70 15.59 -18.38
CA VAL A 709 -23.55 15.67 -19.29
C VAL A 709 -22.24 15.49 -18.52
N SER A 710 -22.05 16.24 -17.42
CA SER A 710 -20.85 16.12 -16.58
C SER A 710 -20.71 14.71 -15.97
N ARG A 711 -21.81 14.10 -15.54
CA ARG A 711 -21.83 12.73 -15.02
C ARG A 711 -21.55 11.69 -16.10
N ALA A 712 -22.05 11.88 -17.31
CA ALA A 712 -21.79 11.03 -18.46
C ALA A 712 -20.31 11.11 -18.88
N ALA A 713 -19.71 12.30 -18.88
CA ALA A 713 -18.28 12.48 -19.14
C ALA A 713 -17.41 11.73 -18.11
N ILE A 714 -17.71 11.84 -16.81
CA ILE A 714 -16.98 11.10 -15.77
C ILE A 714 -17.13 9.58 -15.96
N ARG A 715 -18.34 9.08 -16.23
CA ARG A 715 -18.57 7.64 -16.49
C ARG A 715 -17.84 7.16 -17.74
N TRP A 716 -17.82 7.98 -18.79
CA TRP A 716 -17.10 7.70 -20.03
C TRP A 716 -15.60 7.55 -19.75
N VAL A 717 -14.98 8.47 -18.99
CA VAL A 717 -13.55 8.35 -18.61
C VAL A 717 -13.28 7.02 -17.90
N TYR A 718 -14.07 6.66 -16.89
CA TYR A 718 -13.86 5.38 -16.19
C TYR A 718 -14.08 4.16 -17.10
N LYS A 719 -15.07 4.19 -17.99
CA LYS A 719 -15.32 3.09 -18.93
C LYS A 719 -14.15 2.89 -19.89
N VAL A 720 -13.62 3.98 -20.44
CA VAL A 720 -12.47 3.90 -21.34
C VAL A 720 -11.23 3.42 -20.61
N VAL A 721 -11.02 3.87 -19.37
CA VAL A 721 -9.94 3.37 -18.52
C VAL A 721 -10.09 1.87 -18.29
N GLU A 722 -11.28 1.39 -17.94
CA GLU A 722 -11.55 -0.05 -17.74
C GLU A 722 -11.25 -0.87 -19.01
N ASP A 723 -11.61 -0.36 -20.19
CA ASP A 723 -11.39 -1.04 -21.47
C ASP A 723 -9.91 -1.04 -21.90
N LEU A 724 -9.16 0.02 -21.59
CA LEU A 724 -7.74 0.14 -21.93
C LEU A 724 -6.80 -0.48 -20.89
N LEU A 725 -7.25 -0.67 -19.65
CA LEU A 725 -6.42 -1.17 -18.55
C LEU A 725 -5.69 -2.50 -18.89
N PRO A 726 -6.33 -3.51 -19.53
CA PRO A 726 -5.66 -4.77 -19.90
C PRO A 726 -4.52 -4.59 -20.90
N PHE A 727 -4.51 -3.50 -21.67
CA PHE A 727 -3.48 -3.19 -22.67
C PHE A 727 -2.44 -2.19 -22.13
N SER A 728 -2.59 -1.74 -20.87
CA SER A 728 -1.68 -0.80 -20.22
C SER A 728 -0.60 -1.51 -19.40
N CYS A 729 0.53 -0.84 -19.17
CA CYS A 729 1.57 -1.30 -18.25
C CYS A 729 1.48 -0.62 -16.87
N GLY A 730 0.50 0.27 -16.66
CA GLY A 730 0.29 0.97 -15.40
C GLY A 730 -0.61 2.21 -15.56
N ALA A 731 -0.84 2.90 -14.46
CA ALA A 731 -1.61 4.16 -14.42
C ALA A 731 -0.75 5.30 -13.84
N TYR A 732 -1.05 6.54 -14.20
CA TYR A 732 -0.30 7.67 -13.68
C TYR A 732 -0.89 8.16 -12.35
N GLY A 733 -0.12 8.05 -11.26
CA GLY A 733 -0.55 8.44 -9.91
C GLY A 733 -1.00 9.90 -9.78
N ALA A 734 -0.45 10.81 -10.59
CA ALA A 734 -0.77 12.24 -10.53
C ALA A 734 -2.16 12.61 -11.04
N ASP A 735 -2.77 11.76 -11.88
CA ASP A 735 -4.13 11.96 -12.39
C ASP A 735 -5.18 11.17 -11.59
N LEU A 736 -4.76 10.49 -10.52
CA LEU A 736 -5.69 9.87 -9.59
C LEU A 736 -6.28 10.92 -8.66
N GLY A 737 -7.44 10.58 -8.11
CA GLY A 737 -8.13 11.35 -7.11
C GLY A 737 -8.56 10.46 -5.94
N PRO A 738 -9.21 11.07 -4.95
CA PRO A 738 -9.72 10.37 -3.77
C PRO A 738 -11.02 9.58 -4.05
N ASP A 739 -11.37 9.36 -5.33
CA ASP A 739 -12.53 8.58 -5.71
C ASP A 739 -12.24 7.09 -5.45
N PRO A 740 -13.09 6.35 -4.72
CA PRO A 740 -12.87 4.93 -4.46
C PRO A 740 -12.70 4.07 -5.73
N ARG A 741 -13.24 4.50 -6.88
CA ARG A 741 -13.02 3.83 -8.17
C ARG A 741 -11.57 3.86 -8.63
N ASP A 742 -10.78 4.83 -8.15
CA ASP A 742 -9.36 4.92 -8.45
C ASP A 742 -8.54 3.87 -7.70
N ALA A 743 -9.11 3.12 -6.75
CA ALA A 743 -8.39 2.10 -6.00
C ALA A 743 -7.75 1.04 -6.92
N ALA A 744 -8.43 0.64 -7.99
CA ALA A 744 -7.89 -0.28 -8.99
C ALA A 744 -6.72 0.33 -9.78
N LEU A 745 -6.77 1.63 -10.08
CA LEU A 745 -5.71 2.35 -10.79
C LEU A 745 -4.50 2.61 -9.89
N ALA A 746 -4.74 3.02 -8.64
CA ALA A 746 -3.72 3.16 -7.62
C ALA A 746 -2.98 1.84 -7.37
N ALA A 747 -3.65 0.70 -7.57
CA ALA A 747 -3.04 -0.61 -7.46
C ALA A 747 -1.94 -0.88 -8.49
N VAL A 748 -2.02 -0.25 -9.66
CA VAL A 748 -1.06 -0.38 -10.76
C VAL A 748 -0.25 0.90 -11.00
N ALA A 749 -0.39 1.92 -10.14
CA ALA A 749 0.26 3.22 -10.34
C ALA A 749 1.77 3.20 -10.09
N PHE A 750 2.23 2.33 -9.19
CA PHE A 750 3.65 2.21 -8.79
C PHE A 750 4.30 0.93 -9.33
N GLY A 751 3.58 0.10 -10.09
CA GLY A 751 4.07 -1.20 -10.54
C GLY A 751 4.57 -2.08 -9.39
N ALA A 752 5.71 -2.74 -9.59
CA ALA A 752 6.35 -3.59 -8.59
C ALA A 752 6.83 -2.83 -7.32
N ASN A 753 6.88 -1.49 -7.35
CA ASN A 753 7.38 -0.70 -6.23
C ASN A 753 6.33 -0.42 -5.15
N ARG A 754 5.05 -0.70 -5.43
CA ARG A 754 3.92 -0.43 -4.51
C ARG A 754 4.11 -1.00 -3.09
N PRO A 755 4.55 -2.26 -2.90
CA PRO A 755 4.72 -2.82 -1.56
C PRO A 755 5.84 -2.14 -0.77
N ARG A 756 6.96 -1.81 -1.41
CA ARG A 756 8.06 -1.04 -0.79
C ARG A 756 7.55 0.33 -0.33
N LEU A 757 6.81 1.02 -1.20
CA LEU A 757 6.27 2.33 -0.88
C LEU A 757 5.25 2.30 0.26
N ALA A 758 4.42 1.25 0.35
CA ALA A 758 3.50 1.07 1.48
C ALA A 758 4.22 0.94 2.84
N ARG A 759 5.40 0.29 2.87
CA ARG A 759 6.21 0.21 4.10
C ARG A 759 6.84 1.55 4.45
N ILE A 760 7.39 2.26 3.47
CA ILE A 760 7.94 3.60 3.68
C ILE A 760 6.83 4.54 4.17
N LYS A 761 5.61 4.42 3.63
CA LYS A 761 4.43 5.14 4.13
C LYS A 761 4.15 4.83 5.59
N HIS A 762 4.22 3.56 6.01
CA HIS A 762 4.04 3.18 7.41
C HIS A 762 5.16 3.72 8.32
N GLU A 763 6.40 3.77 7.83
CA GLU A 763 7.55 4.30 8.57
C GLU A 763 7.48 5.83 8.74
N PHE A 764 7.17 6.56 7.67
CA PHE A 764 7.20 8.03 7.64
C PHE A 764 5.84 8.70 7.89
N ASP A 765 4.74 7.94 7.86
CA ASP A 765 3.38 8.38 8.25
C ASP A 765 2.59 7.25 8.96
N PRO A 766 3.07 6.74 10.11
CA PRO A 766 2.41 5.66 10.86
C PRO A 766 1.02 6.02 11.37
N HIS A 767 0.74 7.32 11.50
CA HIS A 767 -0.52 7.86 12.04
C HIS A 767 -1.51 8.27 10.94
N HIS A 768 -1.19 8.02 9.66
CA HIS A 768 -2.02 8.37 8.52
C HIS A 768 -2.41 9.87 8.48
N VAL A 769 -1.50 10.77 8.86
CA VAL A 769 -1.68 12.22 8.75
C VAL A 769 -1.95 12.59 7.29
N LEU A 770 -1.26 11.98 6.33
CA LEU A 770 -1.43 12.22 4.89
C LEU A 770 -2.32 11.13 4.28
N ALA A 771 -3.49 10.88 4.87
CA ALA A 771 -4.44 9.82 4.49
C ALA A 771 -5.03 9.96 3.08
N PHE A 772 -5.06 11.17 2.53
CA PHE A 772 -5.74 11.47 1.26
C PHE A 772 -4.80 11.56 0.06
N ALA A 773 -3.52 11.22 0.24
CA ALA A 773 -2.59 11.05 -0.87
C ALA A 773 -2.99 9.82 -1.73
N CYS A 774 -2.21 9.53 -2.78
CA CYS A 774 -2.48 8.36 -3.63
C CYS A 774 -2.56 7.09 -2.77
N PRO A 775 -3.67 6.32 -2.83
CA PRO A 775 -3.95 5.30 -1.83
C PRO A 775 -2.98 4.12 -1.92
N LEU A 776 -2.31 3.86 -0.80
CA LEU A 776 -1.41 2.73 -0.60
C LEU A 776 -2.08 1.69 0.30
N PRO A 777 -1.76 0.39 0.14
CA PRO A 777 -2.30 -0.64 1.04
C PRO A 777 -1.88 -0.33 2.47
N ILE A 778 -2.84 -0.42 3.39
CA ILE A 778 -2.57 -0.29 4.82
C ILE A 778 -1.82 -1.54 5.24
N VAL A 779 -0.56 -1.38 5.67
CA VAL A 779 0.18 -2.43 6.36
C VAL A 779 -0.38 -2.43 7.78
N ALA A 780 -1.32 -3.34 8.07
CA ALA A 780 -1.97 -3.38 9.38
C ALA A 780 -0.90 -3.66 10.46
N PRO A 781 -0.93 -2.97 11.63
CA PRO A 781 0.01 -3.23 12.73
C PRO A 781 -0.12 -4.63 13.35
N THR A 782 -1.13 -5.40 12.95
CA THR A 782 -1.25 -6.81 13.28
C THR A 782 -1.18 -7.60 11.99
N ALA A 783 0.04 -7.85 11.53
CA ALA A 783 0.28 -8.83 10.49
C ALA A 783 -0.37 -10.13 10.96
N GLN A 784 -1.43 -10.56 10.27
CA GLN A 784 -1.94 -11.91 10.43
C GLN A 784 -0.75 -12.86 10.23
N PRO A 785 -0.53 -13.86 11.10
CA PRO A 785 0.57 -14.79 10.91
C PRO A 785 0.50 -15.34 9.49
N SER A 786 1.58 -15.21 8.73
CA SER A 786 1.63 -15.79 7.39
C SER A 786 2.91 -16.60 7.19
N LEU A 787 2.73 -17.77 6.56
CA LEU A 787 3.80 -18.70 6.21
C LEU A 787 3.97 -18.72 4.71
N VAL A 788 5.20 -18.46 4.25
CA VAL A 788 5.57 -18.62 2.85
C VAL A 788 6.57 -19.74 2.70
N ILE A 789 6.20 -20.76 1.93
CA ILE A 789 7.05 -21.90 1.59
C ILE A 789 7.76 -21.61 0.28
N LEU A 790 9.05 -21.32 0.37
CA LEU A 790 9.93 -21.04 -0.74
C LEU A 790 10.43 -22.34 -1.36
N VAL A 791 9.96 -22.62 -2.57
CA VAL A 791 10.33 -23.82 -3.32
C VAL A 791 11.50 -23.52 -4.23
N THR A 792 12.58 -24.29 -4.08
CA THR A 792 13.71 -24.23 -5.01
C THR A 792 14.26 -25.62 -5.31
N GLY A 793 14.68 -25.88 -6.55
CA GLY A 793 15.00 -27.24 -7.01
C GLY A 793 16.32 -27.37 -7.77
N GLU A 794 17.12 -28.35 -7.36
CA GLU A 794 18.23 -28.94 -8.13
C GLU A 794 17.98 -30.42 -8.45
N SER A 795 17.03 -31.09 -7.77
CA SER A 795 16.80 -32.53 -7.92
C SER A 795 15.31 -32.91 -7.87
N CYS A 796 14.96 -34.08 -8.42
CA CYS A 796 13.59 -34.64 -8.43
C CYS A 796 13.18 -35.24 -7.07
N ALA A 797 13.44 -34.50 -5.98
CA ALA A 797 13.10 -34.92 -4.62
C ALA A 797 11.61 -34.67 -4.27
N GLY A 798 10.85 -33.98 -5.13
CA GLY A 798 9.42 -33.71 -4.93
C GLY A 798 9.14 -32.49 -4.03
N LYS A 799 9.95 -31.44 -4.12
CA LYS A 799 9.90 -30.27 -3.23
C LYS A 799 8.66 -29.40 -3.40
N ASP A 800 8.21 -29.20 -4.63
CA ASP A 800 6.95 -28.55 -4.98
C ASP A 800 5.77 -29.33 -4.41
N TYR A 801 5.74 -30.63 -4.66
CA TYR A 801 4.74 -31.55 -4.11
C TYR A 801 4.67 -31.50 -2.57
N CYS A 802 5.80 -31.55 -1.87
CA CYS A 802 5.84 -31.43 -0.41
C CYS A 802 5.35 -30.06 0.07
N ALA A 803 5.74 -28.97 -0.60
CA ALA A 803 5.31 -27.63 -0.24
C ALA A 803 3.79 -27.49 -0.35
N ASP A 804 3.18 -27.98 -1.42
CA ASP A 804 1.72 -27.93 -1.61
C ASP A 804 0.97 -28.71 -0.52
N ILE A 805 1.46 -29.90 -0.16
CA ILE A 805 0.90 -30.68 0.95
C ILE A 805 1.01 -29.93 2.28
N TRP A 806 2.17 -29.34 2.57
CA TRP A 806 2.38 -28.59 3.81
C TRP A 806 1.47 -27.36 3.88
N VAL A 807 1.25 -26.66 2.76
CA VAL A 807 0.27 -25.57 2.67
C VAL A 807 -1.12 -26.07 3.04
N SER A 808 -1.61 -27.13 2.40
CA SER A 808 -2.95 -27.67 2.68
C SER A 808 -3.09 -28.17 4.12
N THR A 809 -2.07 -28.83 4.66
CA THR A 809 -2.09 -29.40 6.01
C THR A 809 -2.10 -28.30 7.07
N LEU A 810 -1.24 -27.29 6.93
CA LEU A 810 -1.17 -26.20 7.88
C LEU A 810 -2.41 -25.29 7.80
N ALA A 811 -2.92 -25.04 6.60
CA ALA A 811 -4.17 -24.28 6.44
C ALA A 811 -5.39 -24.99 7.08
N ALA A 812 -5.37 -26.33 7.19
CA ALA A 812 -6.43 -27.09 7.85
C ALA A 812 -6.29 -27.09 9.38
N CYS A 813 -5.06 -27.02 9.91
CA CYS A 813 -4.78 -27.09 11.35
C CYS A 813 -4.73 -25.72 12.04
N LEU A 814 -4.42 -24.65 11.31
CA LEU A 814 -4.29 -23.29 11.83
C LEU A 814 -5.64 -22.55 11.74
N ASP A 815 -5.84 -21.57 12.63
CA ASP A 815 -7.04 -20.73 12.61
C ASP A 815 -7.17 -19.99 11.26
N LYS A 816 -8.39 -19.67 10.82
CA LYS A 816 -8.68 -18.97 9.56
C LYS A 816 -8.03 -17.59 9.46
N SER A 817 -7.48 -17.10 10.56
CA SER A 817 -6.70 -15.87 10.68
C SER A 817 -5.26 -16.00 10.20
N VAL A 818 -4.76 -17.21 9.86
CA VAL A 818 -3.39 -17.47 9.40
C VAL A 818 -3.35 -17.80 7.91
N THR A 819 -2.53 -17.08 7.13
CA THR A 819 -2.41 -17.30 5.68
C THR A 819 -1.18 -18.13 5.35
N VAL A 820 -1.35 -19.26 4.64
CA VAL A 820 -0.25 -20.14 4.23
C VAL A 820 -0.20 -20.26 2.71
N ARG A 821 0.98 -20.06 2.09
CA ARG A 821 1.16 -20.21 0.64
C ARG A 821 2.54 -20.74 0.24
N ALA A 822 2.63 -21.37 -0.92
CA ALA A 822 3.89 -21.78 -1.54
C ALA A 822 4.25 -20.83 -2.69
N VAL A 823 5.53 -20.44 -2.77
CA VAL A 823 6.07 -19.54 -3.81
C VAL A 823 7.37 -20.13 -4.35
N SER A 824 7.51 -20.18 -5.68
CA SER A 824 8.71 -20.70 -6.33
C SER A 824 9.68 -19.57 -6.71
N ILE A 825 10.85 -19.54 -6.08
CA ILE A 825 11.92 -18.57 -6.39
C ILE A 825 12.44 -18.77 -7.82
N SER A 826 12.33 -20.00 -8.35
CA SER A 826 12.82 -20.35 -9.69
C SER A 826 11.95 -19.87 -10.85
N ASP A 827 10.77 -19.30 -10.59
CA ASP A 827 9.82 -18.97 -11.66
C ASP A 827 10.32 -17.84 -12.57
N LYS A 828 11.05 -16.87 -12.02
CA LYS A 828 11.71 -15.83 -12.82
C LYS A 828 12.72 -16.43 -13.79
N THR A 829 13.61 -17.31 -13.31
CA THR A 829 14.57 -18.02 -14.15
C THR A 829 13.89 -18.91 -15.20
N LYS A 830 12.77 -19.56 -14.89
CA LYS A 830 12.01 -20.34 -15.88
C LYS A 830 11.46 -19.47 -17.01
N ARG A 831 10.96 -18.26 -16.70
CA ARG A 831 10.48 -17.30 -17.69
C ARG A 831 11.61 -16.81 -18.59
N GLU A 832 12.74 -16.45 -18.00
CA GLU A 832 13.93 -16.00 -18.74
C GLU A 832 14.51 -17.13 -19.62
N TYR A 833 14.57 -18.35 -19.10
CA TYR A 833 14.97 -19.54 -19.87
C TYR A 833 14.00 -19.82 -21.03
N ALA A 834 12.69 -19.80 -20.78
CA ALA A 834 11.67 -19.99 -21.82
C ALA A 834 11.78 -18.94 -22.93
N ALA A 835 11.98 -17.67 -22.58
CA ALA A 835 12.19 -16.60 -23.54
C ALA A 835 13.48 -16.77 -24.35
N ALA A 836 14.56 -17.24 -23.71
CA ALA A 836 15.85 -17.43 -24.38
C ALA A 836 15.92 -18.68 -25.27
N THR A 837 15.21 -19.76 -24.93
CA THR A 837 15.34 -21.06 -25.64
C THR A 837 14.09 -21.47 -26.42
N GLY A 838 13.00 -20.70 -26.34
CA GLY A 838 11.70 -21.07 -26.93
C GLY A 838 11.00 -22.24 -26.21
N ALA A 839 11.40 -22.57 -24.98
CA ALA A 839 10.74 -23.61 -24.19
C ALA A 839 9.34 -23.16 -23.74
N HIS A 840 8.38 -24.09 -23.63
CA HIS A 840 7.00 -23.73 -23.31
C HIS A 840 6.85 -23.41 -21.82
N LEU A 841 6.61 -22.14 -21.49
CA LEU A 841 6.56 -21.66 -20.10
C LEU A 841 5.52 -22.38 -19.25
N ASP A 842 4.27 -22.50 -19.73
CA ASP A 842 3.20 -23.12 -18.92
C ASP A 842 3.51 -24.59 -18.59
N ARG A 843 4.19 -25.30 -19.50
CA ARG A 843 4.65 -26.67 -19.27
C ARG A 843 5.85 -26.69 -18.31
N LEU A 844 6.75 -25.72 -18.34
CA LEU A 844 7.82 -25.60 -17.33
C LEU A 844 7.27 -25.32 -15.93
N LEU A 845 6.12 -24.65 -15.82
CA LEU A 845 5.48 -24.33 -14.56
C LEU A 845 4.62 -25.50 -14.03
N GLY A 846 3.86 -26.20 -14.90
CA GLY A 846 2.87 -27.20 -14.48
C GLY A 846 3.13 -28.66 -14.88
N ASP A 847 3.94 -28.93 -15.91
CA ASP A 847 4.20 -30.31 -16.39
C ASP A 847 5.51 -30.85 -15.78
N ARG A 848 5.36 -31.79 -14.83
CA ARG A 848 6.47 -32.39 -14.10
C ARG A 848 7.49 -33.06 -15.03
N ARG A 849 7.05 -33.84 -16.02
CA ARG A 849 7.96 -34.57 -16.93
C ARG A 849 8.72 -33.59 -17.82
N TYR A 850 8.03 -32.56 -18.33
CA TYR A 850 8.65 -31.51 -19.12
C TYR A 850 9.68 -30.70 -18.33
N LYS A 851 9.37 -30.34 -17.08
CA LYS A 851 10.29 -29.65 -16.16
C LYS A 851 11.54 -30.46 -15.83
N GLU A 852 11.45 -31.79 -15.77
CA GLU A 852 12.63 -32.68 -15.60
C GLU A 852 13.51 -32.70 -16.84
N LEU A 853 12.91 -32.82 -18.03
CA LEU A 853 13.63 -32.84 -19.31
C LEU A 853 14.52 -31.60 -19.48
N HIS A 854 14.03 -30.42 -19.08
CA HIS A 854 14.75 -29.15 -19.20
C HIS A 854 15.66 -28.82 -18.01
N ARG A 855 15.74 -29.65 -16.98
CA ARG A 855 16.39 -29.29 -15.71
C ARG A 855 17.89 -29.02 -15.84
N ASP A 856 18.60 -29.87 -16.56
CA ASP A 856 20.05 -29.76 -16.69
C ASP A 856 20.41 -28.51 -17.51
N ALA A 857 19.70 -28.27 -18.62
CA ALA A 857 19.83 -27.07 -19.44
C ALA A 857 19.49 -25.79 -18.65
N MET A 858 18.40 -25.78 -17.86
CA MET A 858 18.02 -24.66 -17.01
C MET A 858 19.05 -24.41 -15.88
N THR A 859 19.71 -25.46 -15.40
CA THR A 859 20.78 -25.33 -14.40
C THR A 859 22.02 -24.69 -15.00
N VAL A 860 22.42 -25.09 -16.20
CA VAL A 860 23.50 -24.45 -16.96
C VAL A 860 23.17 -22.99 -17.25
N PHE A 861 21.94 -22.70 -17.72
CA PHE A 861 21.48 -21.34 -18.00
C PHE A 861 21.62 -20.43 -16.77
N PHE A 862 21.09 -20.87 -15.62
CA PHE A 862 21.19 -20.12 -14.38
C PHE A 862 22.64 -19.91 -13.93
N ASN A 863 23.50 -20.93 -14.05
CA ASN A 863 24.91 -20.79 -13.70
C ASN A 863 25.63 -19.79 -14.62
N GLY A 864 25.26 -19.72 -15.90
CA GLY A 864 25.75 -18.69 -16.82
C GLY A 864 25.33 -17.28 -16.39
N GLN A 865 24.08 -17.10 -15.93
CA GLN A 865 23.63 -15.83 -15.38
C GLN A 865 24.38 -15.43 -14.11
N LEU A 866 24.73 -16.38 -13.24
CA LEU A 866 25.51 -16.11 -12.02
C LEU A 866 26.91 -15.57 -12.30
N CYS A 867 27.56 -16.02 -13.37
CA CYS A 867 28.88 -15.51 -13.76
C CYS A 867 28.84 -14.01 -14.11
N GLN A 868 27.72 -13.53 -14.67
CA GLN A 868 27.53 -12.13 -15.04
C GLN A 868 26.89 -11.30 -13.91
N ARG A 869 26.08 -11.94 -13.05
CA ARG A 869 25.33 -11.33 -11.95
C ARG A 869 25.54 -12.13 -10.65
N PRO A 870 26.66 -11.90 -9.93
CA PRO A 870 26.96 -12.65 -8.71
C PRO A 870 25.89 -12.53 -7.61
N GLN A 871 25.13 -11.43 -7.58
CA GLN A 871 24.07 -11.16 -6.60
C GLN A 871 22.69 -11.73 -6.99
N LEU A 872 22.55 -12.40 -8.14
CA LEU A 872 21.25 -12.84 -8.67
C LEU A 872 20.42 -13.68 -7.69
N ARG A 873 21.09 -14.49 -6.85
CA ARG A 873 20.41 -15.32 -5.83
C ARG A 873 19.74 -14.46 -4.75
N LYS A 874 20.49 -13.48 -4.23
CA LYS A 874 20.00 -12.49 -3.28
C LYS A 874 18.87 -11.66 -3.89
N GLU A 875 19.03 -11.21 -5.13
CA GLU A 875 17.99 -10.46 -5.85
C GLU A 875 16.69 -11.27 -6.02
N HIS A 876 16.78 -12.56 -6.36
CA HIS A 876 15.61 -13.43 -6.46
C HIS A 876 14.92 -13.62 -5.10
N PHE A 877 15.70 -13.81 -4.03
CA PHE A 877 15.17 -13.91 -2.68
C PHE A 877 14.49 -12.60 -2.25
N GLU A 878 15.14 -11.45 -2.44
CA GLU A 878 14.61 -10.12 -2.14
C GLU A 878 13.37 -9.77 -2.97
N THR A 879 13.31 -10.20 -4.24
CA THR A 879 12.11 -10.03 -5.08
C THR A 879 10.93 -10.78 -4.47
N VAL A 880 11.13 -12.05 -4.09
CA VAL A 880 10.07 -12.84 -3.47
C VAL A 880 9.72 -12.26 -2.11
N LEU A 881 10.69 -11.85 -1.30
CA LEU A 881 10.41 -11.16 -0.05
C LEU A 881 9.56 -9.91 -0.30
N ALA A 882 9.94 -9.02 -1.22
CA ALA A 882 9.22 -7.78 -1.50
C ALA A 882 7.72 -7.98 -1.77
N GLU A 883 7.35 -9.08 -2.44
CA GLU A 883 5.97 -9.51 -2.71
C GLU A 883 5.26 -10.18 -1.51
N ASN A 884 5.99 -10.49 -0.44
CA ASN A 884 5.61 -11.38 0.66
C ASN A 884 6.00 -10.89 2.09
N MET A 885 6.32 -9.61 2.32
CA MET A 885 7.04 -9.20 3.56
C MET A 885 6.30 -9.24 4.89
N ASP A 886 5.01 -9.57 4.92
CA ASP A 886 4.28 -9.73 6.19
C ASP A 886 4.31 -11.17 6.71
N CYS A 887 5.22 -12.00 6.18
CA CYS A 887 5.43 -13.37 6.61
C CYS A 887 6.18 -13.45 7.94
N HIS A 888 5.63 -14.22 8.86
CA HIS A 888 6.22 -14.47 10.18
C HIS A 888 7.19 -15.65 10.11
N VAL A 889 6.90 -16.61 9.23
CA VAL A 889 7.74 -17.79 9.00
C VAL A 889 7.97 -17.92 7.50
N LEU A 890 9.23 -18.10 7.14
CA LEU A 890 9.72 -18.41 5.80
C LEU A 890 10.31 -19.81 5.83
N LEU A 891 9.79 -20.70 4.99
CA LEU A 891 10.26 -22.08 4.93
C LEU A 891 10.88 -22.36 3.58
N ILE A 892 12.19 -22.56 3.52
CA ILE A 892 12.90 -22.90 2.27
C ILE A 892 13.01 -24.42 2.17
N THR A 893 12.50 -25.02 1.09
CA THR A 893 12.56 -26.48 0.85
C THR A 893 13.92 -26.95 0.28
N GLY A 894 14.98 -26.21 0.65
CA GLY A 894 16.36 -26.29 0.17
C GLY A 894 16.63 -25.34 -1.00
N MET A 895 17.76 -24.61 -0.95
CA MET A 895 18.28 -23.68 -1.96
C MET A 895 19.50 -24.24 -2.73
N ARG A 896 19.87 -23.59 -3.86
CA ARG A 896 21.18 -23.78 -4.52
C ARG A 896 22.35 -23.19 -3.73
N GLU A 897 22.06 -22.58 -2.57
CA GLU A 897 23.03 -22.03 -1.63
C GLU A 897 23.40 -23.07 -0.58
N GLU A 898 24.66 -23.05 -0.19
CA GLU A 898 25.11 -23.68 1.04
C GLU A 898 24.64 -22.82 2.23
N ALA A 899 23.95 -23.42 3.19
CA ALA A 899 23.47 -22.78 4.44
C ALA A 899 22.55 -21.54 4.28
N PRO A 900 21.39 -21.65 3.62
CA PRO A 900 20.49 -20.51 3.33
C PRO A 900 20.03 -19.72 4.57
N VAL A 901 19.89 -20.37 5.72
CA VAL A 901 19.51 -19.68 6.97
C VAL A 901 20.62 -18.74 7.46
N ALA A 902 21.88 -19.14 7.31
CA ALA A 902 23.03 -18.32 7.69
C ALA A 902 23.24 -17.15 6.71
N THR A 903 23.04 -17.38 5.40
CA THR A 903 23.30 -16.39 4.36
C THR A 903 22.17 -15.39 4.15
N LEU A 904 20.90 -15.77 4.35
CA LEU A 904 19.74 -14.95 3.94
C LEU A 904 18.88 -14.41 5.08
N SER A 905 19.00 -14.94 6.30
CA SER A 905 18.13 -14.53 7.43
C SER A 905 18.18 -13.03 7.72
N HIS A 906 19.33 -12.38 7.54
CA HIS A 906 19.51 -10.93 7.74
C HIS A 906 18.69 -10.07 6.75
N LEU A 907 18.27 -10.62 5.61
CA LEU A 907 17.44 -9.94 4.61
C LEU A 907 15.94 -9.96 4.97
N ALA A 908 15.54 -10.82 5.91
CA ALA A 908 14.18 -10.90 6.45
C ALA A 908 14.21 -10.80 7.99
N PRO A 909 14.66 -9.67 8.56
CA PRO A 909 14.96 -9.56 9.99
C PRO A 909 13.72 -9.70 10.91
N LYS A 910 12.52 -9.58 10.34
CA LYS A 910 11.23 -9.74 11.05
C LYS A 910 10.60 -11.12 10.84
N SER A 911 11.22 -11.99 10.06
CA SER A 911 10.68 -13.30 9.69
C SER A 911 11.61 -14.41 10.14
N ARG A 912 11.03 -15.49 10.65
CA ARG A 912 11.76 -16.72 10.96
C ARG A 912 12.07 -17.50 9.70
N LEU A 913 13.34 -17.58 9.33
CA LEU A 913 13.79 -18.40 8.21
C LEU A 913 14.14 -19.83 8.67
N LEU A 914 13.45 -20.82 8.12
CA LEU A 914 13.66 -22.25 8.36
C LEU A 914 14.04 -22.96 7.07
N GLU A 915 15.01 -23.87 7.13
CA GLU A 915 15.38 -24.74 6.00
C GLU A 915 14.88 -26.17 6.23
N VAL A 916 14.06 -26.69 5.31
CA VAL A 916 13.71 -28.12 5.24
C VAL A 916 14.36 -28.73 4.01
N ARG A 917 15.39 -29.54 4.22
CA ARG A 917 16.07 -30.24 3.14
C ARG A 917 15.30 -31.50 2.76
N VAL A 918 14.51 -31.41 1.68
CA VAL A 918 13.81 -32.57 1.11
C VAL A 918 14.78 -33.43 0.31
N GLN A 919 14.89 -34.70 0.66
CA GLN A 919 15.77 -35.69 0.03
C GLN A 919 14.99 -36.90 -0.45
N ALA A 920 15.52 -37.61 -1.46
CA ALA A 920 14.97 -38.87 -1.94
C ALA A 920 16.09 -39.77 -2.51
N ALA A 921 15.98 -41.08 -2.33
CA ALA A 921 16.96 -42.05 -2.80
C ALA A 921 17.12 -41.99 -4.32
N ARG A 922 18.29 -42.43 -4.83
CA ARG A 922 18.60 -42.37 -6.28
C ARG A 922 17.59 -43.16 -7.11
N GLN A 923 17.14 -44.30 -6.62
CA GLN A 923 16.12 -45.14 -7.26
C GLN A 923 14.76 -44.42 -7.30
N THR A 924 14.31 -43.86 -6.18
CA THR A 924 13.09 -43.04 -6.08
C THR A 924 13.11 -41.84 -7.03
N ARG A 925 14.27 -41.16 -7.13
CA ARG A 925 14.45 -40.04 -8.07
C ARG A 925 14.42 -40.48 -9.54
N ARG A 926 14.92 -41.66 -9.88
CA ARG A 926 14.86 -42.24 -11.24
C ARG A 926 13.45 -42.66 -11.63
N ALA A 927 12.75 -43.39 -10.75
CA ALA A 927 11.36 -43.77 -10.95
C ALA A 927 10.47 -42.53 -11.15
N ARG A 928 10.71 -41.46 -10.38
CA ARG A 928 9.99 -40.17 -10.51
C ARG A 928 10.32 -39.39 -11.79
N ARG A 929 11.47 -39.65 -12.42
CA ARG A 929 11.84 -39.09 -13.75
C ARG A 929 11.18 -39.84 -14.90
N GLY A 930 10.69 -41.06 -14.66
CA GLY A 930 10.10 -41.92 -15.69
C GLY A 930 11.13 -42.78 -16.44
N ASP A 931 12.30 -43.03 -15.82
CA ASP A 931 13.25 -44.03 -16.33
C ASP A 931 12.72 -45.42 -15.93
N ASP A 932 12.14 -46.18 -16.88
CA ASP A 932 11.64 -47.54 -16.64
C ASP A 932 12.77 -48.48 -16.21
N ILE A 933 12.47 -49.32 -15.21
CA ILE A 933 13.32 -50.43 -14.78
C ILE A 933 13.11 -51.57 -15.78
N GLU A 934 13.97 -51.65 -16.78
CA GLU A 934 14.41 -52.95 -17.31
C GLU A 934 15.90 -53.09 -17.01
N MET A 935 16.21 -53.83 -15.93
CA MET A 935 17.52 -54.44 -15.79
C MET A 935 17.61 -55.56 -16.83
N ASP A 936 18.27 -55.28 -17.95
CA ASP A 936 18.89 -56.32 -18.76
C ASP A 936 20.15 -56.78 -18.01
N GLU A 937 20.05 -57.89 -17.28
CA GLU A 937 21.17 -58.56 -16.59
C GLU A 937 22.29 -59.06 -17.53
N THR A 938 22.22 -58.77 -18.84
CA THR A 938 23.11 -59.38 -19.83
C THR A 938 24.25 -58.49 -20.34
N ARG A 939 24.41 -57.24 -19.87
CA ARG A 939 25.46 -56.30 -20.37
C ARG A 939 26.66 -56.05 -19.45
N MET A 940 26.83 -56.81 -18.37
CA MET A 940 28.04 -56.80 -17.51
C MET A 940 29.18 -57.70 -18.03
N LYS A 941 29.22 -58.01 -19.33
CA LYS A 941 30.37 -58.65 -19.98
C LYS A 941 30.61 -58.03 -21.35
N ASN A 942 31.78 -57.41 -21.50
CA ASN A 942 32.41 -56.90 -22.73
C ASN A 942 32.11 -55.44 -23.08
N GLY A 943 33.13 -54.59 -22.89
CA GLY A 943 33.24 -53.31 -23.59
C GLY A 943 34.13 -52.33 -22.83
N LYS A 944 35.37 -52.17 -23.31
CA LYS A 944 36.43 -51.32 -22.75
C LYS A 944 36.08 -49.83 -22.73
N GLU A 945 36.71 -49.17 -21.76
CA GLU A 945 36.94 -47.73 -21.62
C GLU A 945 37.45 -47.07 -22.91
N ASP A 946 37.01 -45.82 -23.16
CA ASP A 946 37.87 -44.72 -23.65
C ASP A 946 37.12 -43.36 -23.61
N GLY A 947 37.62 -42.38 -22.83
CA GLY A 947 37.32 -40.94 -22.95
C GLY A 947 36.64 -40.28 -21.73
N PRO A 948 37.11 -39.10 -21.25
CA PRO A 948 37.13 -38.75 -19.83
C PRO A 948 35.76 -38.28 -19.30
N GLY A 949 35.15 -39.08 -18.44
CA GLY A 949 34.09 -38.60 -17.56
C GLY A 949 34.67 -37.64 -16.50
N PRO A 950 33.95 -36.56 -16.12
CA PRO A 950 34.34 -35.77 -14.97
C PRO A 950 34.34 -36.71 -13.76
N ALA A 951 35.45 -36.67 -13.03
CA ALA A 951 35.79 -37.53 -11.92
C ALA A 951 34.59 -37.87 -11.01
N LEU A 952 34.53 -39.14 -10.64
CA LEU A 952 33.92 -39.61 -9.40
C LEU A 952 34.30 -38.64 -8.27
N VAL A 953 33.38 -37.76 -7.89
CA VAL A 953 33.45 -37.11 -6.58
C VAL A 953 33.25 -38.24 -5.57
N PRO A 954 34.21 -38.49 -4.66
CA PRO A 954 34.07 -39.49 -3.60
C PRO A 954 32.77 -39.27 -2.83
N GLU A 955 32.26 -40.30 -2.16
CA GLU A 955 31.19 -40.16 -1.16
C GLU A 955 31.40 -38.86 -0.37
N ALA A 956 30.46 -37.94 -0.55
CA ALA A 956 30.65 -36.53 -0.23
C ALA A 956 31.20 -36.35 1.19
N SER A 957 32.32 -35.63 1.30
CA SER A 957 32.71 -34.97 2.54
C SER A 957 31.47 -34.35 3.19
N LYS A 958 31.19 -34.66 4.45
CA LYS A 958 30.06 -34.10 5.19
C LYS A 958 29.96 -32.58 4.90
N PRO A 959 28.76 -32.04 4.57
CA PRO A 959 28.60 -30.60 4.29
C PRO A 959 29.10 -29.76 5.48
N ASP A 960 29.60 -28.54 5.25
CA ASP A 960 30.08 -27.61 6.28
C ASP A 960 28.94 -26.98 7.11
N TRP A 961 27.67 -27.32 6.82
CA TRP A 961 26.49 -26.85 7.54
C TRP A 961 25.43 -27.94 7.74
N GLN A 962 24.50 -27.71 8.67
CA GLN A 962 23.35 -28.57 8.92
C GLN A 962 22.01 -27.83 8.70
N PRO A 963 21.05 -28.38 7.93
CA PRO A 963 19.73 -27.78 7.74
C PRO A 963 18.89 -27.85 9.02
N CYS A 964 17.86 -27.00 9.15
CA CYS A 964 16.96 -27.04 10.32
C CYS A 964 16.21 -28.37 10.41
N PHE A 965 15.75 -28.88 9.27
CA PHE A 965 15.10 -30.18 9.17
C PHE A 965 15.54 -30.94 7.91
N ILE A 966 15.48 -32.26 7.98
CA ILE A 966 15.68 -33.16 6.84
C ILE A 966 14.39 -33.98 6.68
N PHE A 967 13.80 -33.95 5.49
CA PHE A 967 12.63 -34.77 5.17
C PHE A 967 12.99 -35.78 4.07
N ALA A 968 12.98 -37.07 4.42
CA ALA A 968 13.20 -38.16 3.47
C ALA A 968 11.89 -38.51 2.75
N ASN A 969 11.71 -37.95 1.56
CA ASN A 969 10.53 -38.14 0.74
C ASN A 969 10.65 -39.42 -0.11
N GLU A 970 10.61 -40.58 0.52
CA GLU A 970 10.75 -41.89 -0.14
C GLU A 970 9.41 -42.49 -0.60
N SER A 971 8.30 -42.15 0.05
CA SER A 971 6.96 -42.64 -0.30
C SER A 971 6.36 -41.92 -1.51
N SER A 972 5.43 -42.58 -2.20
CA SER A 972 4.62 -41.97 -3.26
C SER A 972 3.36 -41.27 -2.75
N GLY A 973 2.91 -41.55 -1.52
CA GLY A 973 1.76 -40.92 -0.87
C GLY A 973 2.08 -39.64 -0.08
N SER A 974 1.05 -38.91 0.31
CA SER A 974 1.14 -37.62 1.03
C SER A 974 1.27 -37.74 2.55
N GLU A 975 0.94 -38.89 3.13
CA GLU A 975 0.84 -39.13 4.58
C GLU A 975 2.11 -38.72 5.34
N ALA A 976 3.29 -39.16 4.87
CA ALA A 976 4.57 -38.83 5.51
C ALA A 976 4.87 -37.32 5.50
N ALA A 977 4.46 -36.61 4.45
CA ALA A 977 4.64 -35.16 4.37
C ALA A 977 3.65 -34.41 5.27
N GLN A 978 2.42 -34.91 5.41
CA GLN A 978 1.42 -34.38 6.34
C GLN A 978 1.87 -34.54 7.79
N GLU A 979 2.32 -35.74 8.18
CA GLU A 979 2.83 -36.03 9.52
C GLU A 979 4.05 -35.16 9.84
N PHE A 980 4.96 -34.99 8.88
CA PHE A 980 6.12 -34.11 9.05
C PHE A 980 5.70 -32.66 9.36
N ALA A 981 4.73 -32.10 8.64
CA ALA A 981 4.25 -30.74 8.88
C ALA A 981 3.58 -30.59 10.25
N GLN A 982 2.71 -31.53 10.61
CA GLN A 982 2.01 -31.50 11.90
C GLN A 982 3.00 -31.58 13.07
N ARG A 983 4.00 -32.46 12.97
CA ARG A 983 4.96 -32.70 14.05
C ARG A 983 6.02 -31.61 14.18
N ASN A 984 6.53 -31.08 13.06
CA ASN A 984 7.73 -30.24 13.07
C ASN A 984 7.47 -28.76 12.75
N LEU A 985 6.39 -28.43 12.05
CA LEU A 985 6.15 -27.05 11.57
C LEU A 985 5.05 -26.33 12.36
N LEU A 986 4.07 -27.06 12.90
CA LEU A 986 2.92 -26.47 13.61
C LEU A 986 3.32 -25.66 14.85
N SER A 987 4.34 -26.11 15.59
CA SER A 987 4.79 -25.49 16.84
C SER A 987 5.22 -24.03 16.68
N PHE A 988 5.69 -23.64 15.48
CA PHE A 988 6.11 -22.25 15.20
C PHE A 988 4.95 -21.26 15.09
N PHE A 989 3.70 -21.73 15.14
CA PHE A 989 2.49 -20.90 15.09
C PHE A 989 1.71 -20.90 16.40
N HIS A 990 2.27 -21.45 17.48
CA HIS A 990 1.60 -21.46 18.78
C HIS A 990 1.47 -20.04 19.35
N ASN A 991 0.29 -19.70 19.88
CA ASN A 991 0.00 -18.37 20.46
C ASN A 991 0.95 -18.00 21.61
N ASP A 992 1.56 -18.99 22.25
CA ASP A 992 2.52 -18.78 23.33
C ASP A 992 3.82 -18.11 22.86
N LEU A 993 4.24 -18.27 21.60
CA LEU A 993 5.39 -17.54 21.05
C LEU A 993 5.09 -16.03 20.97
N GLN A 994 3.87 -15.66 20.56
CA GLN A 994 3.43 -14.26 20.55
C GLN A 994 3.32 -13.71 21.97
N ARG A 995 2.76 -14.50 22.89
CA ARG A 995 2.68 -14.14 24.31
C ARG A 995 4.07 -13.91 24.89
N LEU A 996 5.04 -14.78 24.59
CA LEU A 996 6.44 -14.65 25.03
C LEU A 996 7.09 -13.38 24.46
N ALA A 997 6.88 -13.07 23.17
CA ALA A 997 7.40 -11.86 22.55
C ALA A 997 6.86 -10.58 23.21
N ARG A 998 5.58 -10.55 23.61
CA ARG A 998 4.96 -9.42 24.33
C ARG A 998 5.55 -9.17 25.72
N LEU A 999 6.23 -10.15 26.31
CA LEU A 999 6.92 -9.98 27.60
C LEU A 999 8.26 -9.23 27.47
N ILE A 1000 8.78 -9.06 26.24
CA ILE A 1000 10.04 -8.36 25.99
C ILE A 1000 9.74 -6.90 25.67
N ARG A 1001 10.17 -5.99 26.55
CA ARG A 1001 10.00 -4.55 26.32
C ARG A 1001 11.09 -4.00 25.41
N PRO A 1002 10.75 -3.09 24.49
CA PRO A 1002 11.73 -2.24 23.81
C PRO A 1002 12.27 -1.17 24.76
N VAL A 1003 13.57 -0.91 24.69
CA VAL A 1003 14.28 0.15 25.39
C VAL A 1003 14.99 1.00 24.32
N PRO A 1004 14.43 2.17 23.95
CA PRO A 1004 15.06 3.05 22.98
C PRO A 1004 16.36 3.63 23.54
N ASP A 1005 17.28 3.98 22.64
CA ASP A 1005 18.52 4.71 22.94
C ASP A 1005 19.45 4.03 23.95
N PHE A 1006 19.44 2.70 23.98
CA PHE A 1006 20.30 1.90 24.85
C PHE A 1006 21.08 0.85 24.06
N PRO A 1007 22.37 0.59 24.35
CA PRO A 1007 23.23 1.32 25.30
C PRO A 1007 23.66 2.71 24.80
N ARG A 1008 23.22 3.13 23.60
CA ARG A 1008 23.47 4.44 23.00
C ARG A 1008 22.25 4.87 22.20
N SER A 1009 22.18 6.17 21.93
CA SER A 1009 21.20 6.78 21.03
C SER A 1009 21.06 5.97 19.74
N GLU A 1010 19.84 5.91 19.20
CA GLU A 1010 19.50 5.29 17.90
C GLU A 1010 19.51 3.74 17.89
N ILE A 1011 19.65 3.09 19.05
CA ILE A 1011 19.55 1.62 19.16
C ILE A 1011 18.25 1.24 19.86
N MET A 1012 17.42 0.42 19.21
CA MET A 1012 16.27 -0.21 19.85
C MET A 1012 16.69 -1.48 20.59
N PHE A 1013 17.01 -1.36 21.89
CA PHE A 1013 17.40 -2.52 22.69
C PHE A 1013 16.19 -3.35 23.12
N ARG A 1014 16.30 -4.67 23.01
CA ARG A 1014 15.29 -5.62 23.47
C ARG A 1014 15.77 -6.33 24.73
N HIS A 1015 15.16 -6.03 25.87
CA HIS A 1015 15.59 -6.60 27.14
C HIS A 1015 14.99 -7.98 27.40
N VAL A 1016 15.58 -9.03 26.81
CA VAL A 1016 15.05 -10.42 26.86
C VAL A 1016 14.91 -10.98 28.28
N LEU A 1017 15.73 -10.53 29.23
CA LEU A 1017 15.65 -10.97 30.62
C LEU A 1017 14.37 -10.54 31.34
N ASP A 1018 13.62 -9.57 30.80
CA ASP A 1018 12.31 -9.15 31.33
C ASP A 1018 11.32 -10.32 31.40
N ILE A 1019 11.47 -11.33 30.52
CA ILE A 1019 10.63 -12.54 30.55
C ILE A 1019 10.62 -13.18 31.94
N ALA A 1020 11.78 -13.26 32.60
CA ALA A 1020 11.88 -13.87 33.92
C ALA A 1020 11.36 -12.97 35.05
N GLN A 1021 11.19 -11.68 34.79
CA GLN A 1021 10.64 -10.71 35.75
C GLN A 1021 9.09 -10.71 35.74
N GLN A 1022 8.47 -11.30 34.73
CA GLN A 1022 7.03 -11.40 34.59
C GLN A 1022 6.48 -12.69 35.20
N PRO A 1023 5.36 -12.66 35.95
CA PRO A 1023 4.73 -13.86 36.48
C PRO A 1023 4.44 -14.90 35.38
N GLY A 1024 4.96 -16.12 35.55
CA GLY A 1024 4.81 -17.22 34.59
C GLY A 1024 5.65 -17.11 33.32
N GLY A 1025 6.42 -16.03 33.12
CA GLY A 1025 7.22 -15.84 31.91
C GLY A 1025 8.40 -16.82 31.81
N LEU A 1026 9.09 -17.11 32.91
CA LEU A 1026 10.18 -18.10 32.94
C LEU A 1026 9.67 -19.52 32.63
N ASP A 1027 8.54 -19.91 33.21
CA ASP A 1027 7.90 -21.22 32.96
C ASP A 1027 7.46 -21.36 31.50
N LEU A 1028 6.81 -20.32 30.95
CA LEU A 1028 6.41 -20.26 29.55
C LEU A 1028 7.63 -20.40 28.61
N CYS A 1029 8.67 -19.59 28.84
CA CYS A 1029 9.88 -19.60 28.03
C CYS A 1029 10.55 -20.97 28.01
N THR A 1030 10.71 -21.59 29.17
CA THR A 1030 11.45 -22.84 29.30
C THR A 1030 10.62 -24.06 28.87
N SER A 1031 9.28 -23.99 28.98
CA SER A 1031 8.37 -24.96 28.33
C SER A 1031 8.46 -24.88 26.81
N LEU A 1032 8.53 -23.67 26.25
CA LEU A 1032 8.76 -23.49 24.81
C LEU A 1032 10.16 -23.97 24.39
N LEU A 1033 11.21 -23.72 25.18
CA LEU A 1033 12.55 -24.28 24.90
C LEU A 1033 12.51 -25.80 24.85
N GLN A 1034 11.86 -26.46 25.81
CA GLN A 1034 11.74 -27.92 25.80
C GLN A 1034 10.99 -28.42 24.55
N ALA A 1035 9.86 -27.79 24.20
CA ALA A 1035 9.00 -28.19 23.10
C ALA A 1035 9.61 -27.94 21.70
N HIS A 1036 10.44 -26.92 21.56
CA HIS A 1036 11.08 -26.57 20.29
C HIS A 1036 12.43 -27.27 20.06
N PHE A 1037 12.92 -28.05 21.03
CA PHE A 1037 14.13 -28.85 20.85
C PHE A 1037 13.89 -29.94 19.79
N THR A 1038 14.75 -29.98 18.76
CA THR A 1038 14.60 -30.96 17.66
C THR A 1038 15.32 -32.28 17.92
N GLY A 1039 16.16 -32.34 18.95
CA GLY A 1039 16.81 -33.57 19.40
C GLY A 1039 15.97 -34.33 20.42
N ASP A 1040 16.50 -35.45 20.88
CA ASP A 1040 15.92 -36.22 21.98
C ASP A 1040 16.63 -35.85 23.29
N TRP A 1041 15.89 -35.27 24.24
CA TRP A 1041 16.41 -34.89 25.55
C TRP A 1041 17.01 -36.07 26.32
N SER A 1042 16.57 -37.30 26.06
CA SER A 1042 17.15 -38.51 26.67
C SER A 1042 18.58 -38.81 26.20
N THR A 1043 19.00 -38.22 25.08
CA THR A 1043 20.35 -38.38 24.51
C THR A 1043 21.32 -37.26 24.89
N ILE A 1044 20.87 -36.29 25.69
CA ILE A 1044 21.68 -35.14 26.08
C ILE A 1044 22.32 -35.41 27.43
N ASP A 1045 23.65 -35.34 27.46
CA ASP A 1045 24.41 -35.61 28.67
C ASP A 1045 24.48 -34.38 29.56
N VAL A 1046 24.60 -33.18 28.98
CA VAL A 1046 24.82 -31.93 29.72
C VAL A 1046 24.13 -30.73 29.05
N VAL A 1047 23.54 -29.85 29.86
CA VAL A 1047 23.16 -28.48 29.46
C VAL A 1047 24.28 -27.52 29.85
N ALA A 1048 24.82 -26.76 28.90
CA ALA A 1048 25.86 -25.76 29.15
C ALA A 1048 25.31 -24.33 29.00
N CYS A 1049 25.84 -23.37 29.76
CA CYS A 1049 25.44 -21.96 29.62
C CYS A 1049 26.56 -21.00 30.02
N CYS A 1050 26.51 -19.79 29.45
CA CYS A 1050 27.46 -18.71 29.69
C CYS A 1050 26.84 -17.58 30.53
N GLU A 1051 27.65 -16.90 31.34
CA GLU A 1051 27.28 -15.99 32.44
C GLU A 1051 26.41 -14.76 32.06
N PHE A 1052 26.26 -14.42 30.77
CA PHE A 1052 25.62 -13.17 30.30
C PHE A 1052 24.08 -13.14 30.31
N GLY A 1053 23.43 -14.30 30.40
CA GLY A 1053 21.97 -14.42 30.37
C GLY A 1053 21.45 -15.85 30.34
N GLY A 1054 22.28 -16.80 29.89
CA GLY A 1054 22.02 -18.23 29.95
C GLY A 1054 21.73 -18.75 31.36
N PHE A 1055 22.27 -18.12 32.42
CA PHE A 1055 22.04 -18.53 33.82
C PHE A 1055 20.59 -18.36 34.30
N VAL A 1056 19.77 -17.58 33.60
CA VAL A 1056 18.36 -17.41 33.95
C VAL A 1056 17.52 -18.56 33.38
N PHE A 1057 17.77 -18.93 32.12
CA PHE A 1057 16.94 -19.90 31.40
C PHE A 1057 17.46 -21.34 31.48
N ALA A 1058 18.78 -21.54 31.47
CA ALA A 1058 19.39 -22.86 31.44
C ALA A 1058 19.10 -23.71 32.68
N PRO A 1059 19.20 -23.20 33.93
CA PRO A 1059 18.91 -24.01 35.11
C PRO A 1059 17.44 -24.45 35.17
N ALA A 1060 16.52 -23.55 34.80
CA ALA A 1060 15.09 -23.85 34.77
C ALA A 1060 14.74 -24.87 33.67
N LEU A 1061 15.42 -24.82 32.52
CA LEU A 1061 15.29 -25.84 31.49
C LEU A 1061 15.88 -27.19 31.95
N ALA A 1062 17.11 -27.19 32.47
CA ALA A 1062 17.82 -28.37 32.96
C ALA A 1062 17.01 -29.12 34.03
N LEU A 1063 16.42 -28.38 34.98
CA LEU A 1063 15.51 -28.94 35.98
C LEU A 1063 14.29 -29.60 35.35
N ARG A 1064 13.69 -28.98 34.32
CA ARG A 1064 12.49 -29.52 33.64
C ARG A 1064 12.81 -30.77 32.84
N VAL A 1065 13.98 -30.85 32.19
CA VAL A 1065 14.37 -31.99 31.35
C VAL A 1065 15.12 -33.09 32.11
N GLY A 1066 15.56 -32.81 33.35
CA GLY A 1066 16.28 -33.79 34.19
C GLY A 1066 17.73 -34.03 33.77
N VAL A 1067 18.38 -33.06 33.12
CA VAL A 1067 19.76 -33.17 32.59
C VAL A 1067 20.71 -32.32 33.46
N PRO A 1068 21.93 -32.81 33.79
CA PRO A 1068 22.88 -32.05 34.59
C PRO A 1068 23.41 -30.83 33.82
N MET A 1069 23.92 -29.83 34.56
CA MET A 1069 24.35 -28.55 33.99
C MET A 1069 25.85 -28.32 34.17
N ALA A 1070 26.49 -27.76 33.13
CA ALA A 1070 27.86 -27.28 33.16
C ALA A 1070 27.90 -25.75 33.04
N LEU A 1071 28.62 -25.10 33.96
CA LEU A 1071 28.74 -23.65 33.99
C LEU A 1071 30.01 -23.19 33.28
N ILE A 1072 29.84 -22.27 32.33
CA ILE A 1072 30.93 -21.54 31.69
C ILE A 1072 30.98 -20.15 32.33
N ARG A 1073 32.13 -19.79 32.89
CA ARG A 1073 32.32 -18.54 33.64
C ARG A 1073 33.44 -17.70 33.07
N GLN A 1074 33.47 -16.42 33.42
CA GLN A 1074 34.67 -15.61 33.19
C GLN A 1074 35.91 -16.25 33.86
N GLY A 1075 37.06 -16.15 33.20
CA GLY A 1075 38.31 -16.77 33.66
C GLY A 1075 38.70 -16.33 35.07
N GLY A 1076 39.21 -17.29 35.86
CA GLY A 1076 39.56 -17.09 37.27
C GLY A 1076 38.38 -17.15 38.25
N LYS A 1077 37.16 -17.46 37.79
CA LYS A 1077 35.96 -17.65 38.64
C LYS A 1077 35.64 -19.13 38.93
N LEU A 1078 36.40 -20.07 38.39
CA LEU A 1078 36.28 -21.50 38.63
C LEU A 1078 37.53 -22.05 39.33
N PRO A 1079 37.40 -23.06 40.20
CA PRO A 1079 38.56 -23.71 40.81
C PRO A 1079 39.36 -24.51 39.75
N PRO A 1080 40.70 -24.47 39.76
CA PRO A 1080 41.53 -25.25 38.85
C PRO A 1080 41.43 -26.76 39.15
N PRO A 1081 41.60 -27.64 38.14
CA PRO A 1081 42.00 -27.36 36.75
C PRO A 1081 40.83 -26.92 35.86
N THR A 1082 41.07 -25.92 35.01
CA THR A 1082 40.10 -25.39 34.02
C THR A 1082 40.61 -25.57 32.58
N VAL A 1083 39.69 -25.48 31.62
CA VAL A 1083 39.96 -25.23 30.19
C VAL A 1083 39.55 -23.79 29.91
N SER A 1084 40.34 -23.04 29.13
CA SER A 1084 40.13 -21.60 28.91
C SER A 1084 40.27 -21.21 27.45
N VAL A 1085 39.41 -20.32 26.96
CA VAL A 1085 39.49 -19.72 25.60
C VAL A 1085 39.29 -18.20 25.68
N THR A 1086 39.94 -17.45 24.78
CA THR A 1086 39.82 -15.99 24.67
C THR A 1086 38.51 -15.58 23.99
N THR A 1087 37.88 -14.52 24.49
CA THR A 1087 36.62 -13.98 23.97
C THR A 1087 36.80 -12.54 23.51
N CYS A 1088 36.23 -12.20 22.35
CA CYS A 1088 36.19 -10.82 21.86
C CYS A 1088 35.03 -10.06 22.53
N SER A 1089 35.21 -8.76 22.79
CA SER A 1089 34.11 -7.89 23.21
C SER A 1089 33.10 -7.74 22.07
N SER A 1090 31.80 -7.83 22.38
CA SER A 1090 30.74 -7.58 21.38
C SER A 1090 30.80 -6.14 20.86
N HIS A 1091 30.52 -5.95 19.57
CA HIS A 1091 30.55 -4.64 18.91
C HIS A 1091 29.57 -3.61 19.49
N ILE A 1092 28.50 -4.05 20.16
CA ILE A 1092 27.44 -3.19 20.71
C ILE A 1092 27.90 -2.47 21.99
N SER A 1093 28.74 -3.12 22.81
CA SER A 1093 29.13 -2.61 24.14
C SER A 1093 30.46 -1.82 24.17
N ALA A 1094 31.11 -1.59 23.03
CA ALA A 1094 32.53 -1.21 22.99
C ALA A 1094 32.90 0.28 23.21
N ALA A 1095 31.98 1.22 23.46
CA ALA A 1095 32.35 2.66 23.55
C ALA A 1095 32.71 3.19 24.94
N VAL A 1096 32.63 2.39 26.01
CA VAL A 1096 33.23 2.82 27.28
C VAL A 1096 34.67 2.33 27.31
N SER A 1097 35.58 3.21 26.86
CA SER A 1097 37.01 2.96 26.78
C SER A 1097 37.65 2.52 28.11
N ARG A 1098 38.77 1.79 27.94
CA ARG A 1098 39.86 1.48 28.90
C ARG A 1098 39.74 0.17 29.69
N GLU A 1099 40.04 -0.92 29.01
CA GLU A 1099 41.15 -1.84 29.33
C GLU A 1099 41.15 -2.95 28.25
N LEU A 1100 42.13 -2.93 27.32
CA LEU A 1100 42.41 -4.09 26.46
C LEU A 1100 43.05 -5.20 27.31
N GLY A 1101 42.24 -5.81 28.18
CA GLY A 1101 42.54 -7.13 28.73
C GLY A 1101 41.82 -8.17 27.88
N GLU A 1102 42.54 -9.18 27.39
CA GLU A 1102 41.92 -10.38 26.81
C GLU A 1102 40.89 -10.95 27.80
N LYS A 1103 39.60 -10.85 27.49
CA LYS A 1103 38.57 -11.54 28.27
C LYS A 1103 38.69 -13.03 27.97
N ARG A 1104 38.66 -13.87 29.00
CA ARG A 1104 38.69 -15.34 28.87
C ARG A 1104 37.44 -15.93 29.49
N ILE A 1105 36.95 -17.02 28.92
CA ILE A 1105 35.92 -17.87 29.51
C ILE A 1105 36.52 -19.23 29.84
N GLU A 1106 36.02 -19.83 30.92
CA GLU A 1106 36.53 -21.07 31.48
C GLU A 1106 35.40 -22.05 31.81
N ILE A 1107 35.74 -23.34 31.70
CA ILE A 1107 34.94 -24.45 32.20
C ILE A 1107 35.83 -25.37 33.03
N GLY A 1108 35.27 -26.00 34.07
CA GLY A 1108 36.00 -26.97 34.89
C GLY A 1108 36.43 -28.17 34.05
N ARG A 1109 37.70 -28.59 34.16
CA ARG A 1109 38.20 -29.75 33.42
C ARG A 1109 37.54 -31.02 33.95
N GLY A 1110 36.96 -31.82 33.04
CA GLY A 1110 36.26 -33.06 33.36
C GLY A 1110 34.80 -32.88 33.82
N VAL A 1111 34.26 -31.66 33.81
CA VAL A 1111 32.83 -31.40 34.06
C VAL A 1111 31.96 -31.96 32.93
N ILE A 1112 32.49 -31.98 31.71
CA ILE A 1112 31.84 -32.58 30.55
C ILE A 1112 32.69 -33.79 30.12
N PRO A 1113 32.10 -35.01 30.01
CA PRO A 1113 32.80 -36.17 29.47
C PRO A 1113 33.24 -35.93 28.01
N THR A 1114 34.41 -36.44 27.63
CA THR A 1114 34.87 -36.38 26.23
C THR A 1114 33.88 -37.10 25.32
N GLY A 1115 33.47 -36.43 24.24
CA GLY A 1115 32.48 -36.94 23.30
C GLY A 1115 31.01 -36.81 23.74
N ALA A 1116 30.73 -36.19 24.89
CA ALA A 1116 29.36 -35.98 25.39
C ALA A 1116 28.50 -35.14 24.43
N SER A 1117 27.19 -35.38 24.48
CA SER A 1117 26.17 -34.58 23.79
C SER A 1117 25.78 -33.38 24.66
N VAL A 1118 25.97 -32.17 24.15
CA VAL A 1118 25.83 -30.92 24.92
C VAL A 1118 24.80 -29.99 24.28
N VAL A 1119 23.87 -29.46 25.08
CA VAL A 1119 22.99 -28.36 24.66
C VAL A 1119 23.40 -27.06 25.32
N VAL A 1120 23.88 -26.10 24.54
CA VAL A 1120 24.18 -24.74 25.00
C VAL A 1120 22.90 -23.91 25.02
N VAL A 1121 22.57 -23.30 26.16
CA VAL A 1121 21.41 -22.41 26.29
C VAL A 1121 21.89 -20.98 26.55
N ASP A 1122 21.43 -20.05 25.72
CA ASP A 1122 21.72 -18.62 25.87
C ASP A 1122 20.46 -17.76 25.70
N ASN A 1123 20.51 -16.50 26.14
CA ASN A 1123 19.38 -15.59 26.00
C ASN A 1123 19.27 -15.02 24.58
N VAL A 1124 20.39 -14.67 23.95
CA VAL A 1124 20.40 -13.90 22.69
C VAL A 1124 21.47 -14.39 21.70
N LEU A 1125 21.08 -14.61 20.44
CA LEU A 1125 22.01 -14.64 19.30
C LEU A 1125 21.97 -13.31 18.53
N ALA A 1126 23.02 -12.50 18.68
CA ALA A 1126 23.23 -11.27 17.92
C ALA A 1126 24.41 -11.42 16.94
N SER A 1127 25.61 -10.99 17.33
CA SER A 1127 26.83 -11.08 16.49
C SER A 1127 27.46 -12.48 16.41
N GLY A 1128 27.04 -13.43 17.26
CA GLY A 1128 27.59 -14.79 17.30
C GLY A 1128 28.94 -14.94 18.01
N THR A 1129 29.70 -13.86 18.22
CA THR A 1129 31.06 -13.87 18.82
C THR A 1129 31.16 -14.61 20.17
N THR A 1130 30.25 -14.36 21.12
CA THR A 1130 30.20 -15.07 22.41
C THR A 1130 30.00 -16.57 22.24
N LEU A 1131 29.09 -16.95 21.35
CA LEU A 1131 28.77 -18.34 21.09
C LEU A 1131 29.92 -19.08 20.39
N CYS A 1132 30.62 -18.42 19.46
CA CYS A 1132 31.85 -18.98 18.87
C CYS A 1132 32.88 -19.34 19.95
N ALA A 1133 33.12 -18.43 20.90
CA ALA A 1133 34.04 -18.69 22.01
C ALA A 1133 33.59 -19.87 22.89
N VAL A 1134 32.28 -19.99 23.17
CA VAL A 1134 31.72 -21.14 23.91
C VAL A 1134 31.93 -22.45 23.14
N LEU A 1135 31.73 -22.45 21.83
CA LEU A 1135 31.93 -23.63 20.99
C LEU A 1135 33.40 -24.01 20.86
N GLU A 1136 34.30 -23.03 20.75
CA GLU A 1136 35.75 -23.24 20.83
C GLU A 1136 36.14 -23.87 22.18
N LEU A 1137 35.59 -23.36 23.29
CA LEU A 1137 35.84 -23.90 24.63
C LEU A 1137 35.37 -25.36 24.78
N LEU A 1138 34.18 -25.69 24.25
CA LEU A 1138 33.67 -27.06 24.25
C LEU A 1138 34.53 -28.00 23.40
N ARG A 1139 35.04 -27.51 22.27
CA ARG A 1139 35.99 -28.26 21.42
C ARG A 1139 37.28 -28.57 22.19
N GLU A 1140 37.84 -27.60 22.88
CA GLU A 1140 39.03 -27.80 23.75
C GLU A 1140 38.74 -28.71 24.95
N ALA A 1141 37.47 -28.77 25.41
CA ALA A 1141 37.02 -29.72 26.43
C ALA A 1141 36.77 -31.14 25.89
N GLY A 1142 36.98 -31.37 24.58
CA GLY A 1142 36.85 -32.69 23.94
C GLY A 1142 35.44 -33.03 23.45
N VAL A 1143 34.60 -32.02 23.19
CA VAL A 1143 33.26 -32.19 22.58
C VAL A 1143 33.33 -31.81 21.11
N ASP A 1144 32.94 -32.73 20.22
CA ASP A 1144 32.86 -32.45 18.78
C ASP A 1144 31.68 -31.53 18.47
N ALA A 1145 31.82 -30.65 17.47
CA ALA A 1145 30.76 -29.74 17.04
C ALA A 1145 29.49 -30.48 16.59
N ASP A 1146 29.60 -31.70 16.04
CA ASP A 1146 28.47 -32.55 15.66
C ASP A 1146 27.62 -32.99 16.89
N ASN A 1147 28.20 -32.94 18.10
CA ASN A 1147 27.55 -33.28 19.37
C ASN A 1147 27.03 -32.06 20.15
N VAL A 1148 27.10 -30.85 19.56
CA VAL A 1148 26.62 -29.62 20.21
C VAL A 1148 25.33 -29.11 19.56
N GLY A 1149 24.29 -28.96 20.38
CA GLY A 1149 23.09 -28.18 20.06
C GLY A 1149 23.13 -26.83 20.75
N VAL A 1150 22.53 -25.80 20.15
CA VAL A 1150 22.38 -24.47 20.74
C VAL A 1150 20.91 -24.06 20.73
N MET A 1151 20.42 -23.58 21.87
CA MET A 1151 19.10 -22.98 22.01
C MET A 1151 19.20 -21.55 22.51
N VAL A 1152 18.61 -20.60 21.80
CA VAL A 1152 18.54 -19.20 22.20
C VAL A 1152 17.10 -18.72 22.35
N VAL A 1153 16.85 -17.85 23.33
CA VAL A 1153 15.51 -17.28 23.53
C VAL A 1153 15.15 -16.31 22.41
N ALA A 1154 16.06 -15.43 22.02
CA ALA A 1154 15.86 -14.50 20.90
C ALA A 1154 17.06 -14.48 19.95
N GLU A 1155 16.80 -14.27 18.67
CA GLU A 1155 17.80 -14.04 17.65
C GLU A 1155 17.53 -12.70 16.93
N PHE A 1156 18.61 -12.01 16.59
CA PHE A 1156 18.62 -10.74 15.85
C PHE A 1156 19.35 -10.93 14.51
N PRO A 1157 18.65 -11.39 13.45
CA PRO A 1157 19.28 -11.76 12.19
C PRO A 1157 20.07 -10.63 11.53
N THR A 1158 19.69 -9.37 11.75
CA THR A 1158 20.38 -8.17 11.23
C THR A 1158 21.87 -8.16 11.58
N HIS A 1159 22.27 -8.75 12.71
CA HIS A 1159 23.66 -8.81 13.17
C HIS A 1159 24.44 -10.02 12.65
N ARG A 1160 23.84 -10.87 11.81
CA ARG A 1160 24.53 -11.95 11.06
C ARG A 1160 25.26 -12.99 11.92
N GLY A 1161 24.82 -13.24 13.16
CA GLY A 1161 25.51 -14.17 14.07
C GLY A 1161 25.64 -15.61 13.55
N ARG A 1162 24.68 -16.09 12.76
CA ARG A 1162 24.78 -17.42 12.09
C ARG A 1162 25.85 -17.47 11.00
N GLU A 1163 26.08 -16.35 10.31
CA GLU A 1163 27.13 -16.22 9.30
C GLU A 1163 28.51 -16.28 9.97
N GLU A 1164 28.69 -15.57 11.08
CA GLU A 1164 29.93 -15.59 11.88
C GLU A 1164 30.26 -17.00 12.38
N LEU A 1165 29.29 -17.74 12.93
CA LEU A 1165 29.47 -19.13 13.36
C LEU A 1165 29.98 -20.00 12.20
N ARG A 1166 29.39 -19.85 11.01
CA ARG A 1166 29.80 -20.60 9.82
C ARG A 1166 31.23 -20.25 9.41
N GLN A 1167 31.58 -18.96 9.36
CA GLN A 1167 32.92 -18.49 8.98
C GLN A 1167 34.01 -19.00 9.92
N ARG A 1168 33.69 -19.23 11.20
CA ARG A 1168 34.61 -19.82 12.19
C ARG A 1168 34.64 -21.36 12.22
N GLY A 1169 33.97 -22.02 11.29
CA GLY A 1169 33.95 -23.48 11.17
C GLY A 1169 32.90 -24.18 12.05
N PHE A 1170 31.98 -23.43 12.68
CA PHE A 1170 30.87 -23.96 13.47
C PHE A 1170 29.56 -24.08 12.70
N GLY A 1171 29.60 -24.04 11.36
CA GLY A 1171 28.39 -24.10 10.52
C GLY A 1171 27.55 -25.38 10.72
N ARG A 1172 28.16 -26.46 11.22
CA ARG A 1172 27.48 -27.73 11.53
C ARG A 1172 26.72 -27.74 12.86
N VAL A 1173 26.95 -26.77 13.73
CA VAL A 1173 26.27 -26.69 15.03
C VAL A 1173 24.80 -26.32 14.81
N LYS A 1174 23.88 -27.11 15.37
CA LYS A 1174 22.45 -26.82 15.26
C LYS A 1174 22.07 -25.67 16.19
N VAL A 1175 21.64 -24.54 15.60
CA VAL A 1175 21.19 -23.38 16.37
C VAL A 1175 19.68 -23.17 16.22
N GLN A 1176 18.94 -23.23 17.34
CA GLN A 1176 17.50 -23.07 17.41
C GLN A 1176 17.14 -21.82 18.24
N SER A 1177 16.25 -20.98 17.71
CA SER A 1177 15.87 -19.71 18.33
C SER A 1177 14.36 -19.68 18.63
N LEU A 1178 13.91 -19.28 19.82
CA LEU A 1178 12.46 -19.20 20.11
C LEU A 1178 11.78 -17.97 19.51
N LEU A 1179 12.46 -16.83 19.48
CA LEU A 1179 11.96 -15.58 18.93
C LEU A 1179 12.93 -15.01 17.89
N ILE A 1180 12.37 -14.36 16.88
CA ILE A 1180 13.12 -13.51 15.95
C ILE A 1180 12.66 -12.08 16.22
N LEU A 1181 13.58 -11.19 16.55
CA LEU A 1181 13.30 -9.81 16.87
C LEU A 1181 14.07 -8.87 15.93
N ASP A 1182 13.48 -7.72 15.65
CA ASP A 1182 14.20 -6.64 14.98
C ASP A 1182 15.30 -6.09 15.90
N GLY A 1183 16.48 -5.90 15.33
CA GLY A 1183 17.69 -5.39 16.00
C GLY A 1183 18.14 -4.03 15.47
N VAL A 1184 17.20 -3.25 14.91
CA VAL A 1184 17.43 -1.87 14.46
C VAL A 1184 16.78 -0.96 15.48
#